data_AF-A0A427YUL5-F1
#
_entry.id   AF-A0A427YUL5-F1
#
_cell.length_a   1.000
_cell.length_b   1.000
_cell.length_c   1.000
_cell.angle_alpha   90.00
_cell.angle_beta   90.00
_cell.angle_gamma   90.00
#
_symmetry.space_group_name_H-M   'P 1'
#
loop_
_entity.id
_entity.type
_entity.pdbx_description
1 polymer ?
#
loop_
_entity_poly.entity_id
_entity_poly.type
_entity_poly.pdbx_seq_one_letter_code
_entity_poly.pdbx_strand_id
1 'polypeptide(L)'
;MQDALLATPLIPAAPTPPAIPIPLLHRLPPELIDHLLDHIPPQLLQRTALSLAQVFPPDTISARYVWKHLTVGRPGQLKPLWMKLKEEARKGERGGVRHVRTFCQESWRGDADILNNVLRCLPDVRVLLLNIGTNFAPEHLEEMFEDPRPGIRRMEMRFRPYVEQASYYQFLKGSYFDTAIETLTRHWPETPSFTHLSIVQDLPPRGTAPPTAVTTAANSVVPSAVASAVPSAMNSALTTRVNSIASAMADLALESASTSDTDDNSGRTTPPSSIEENSIPVETKGYTGHGPFPYLSERMGISRPKNFAQPIVFFDIKCIAVFGASPVAANLTHLRLRVPSRDLAQILVVPGVFPSLRYLDISTTNVRVDAVFSLLLRSHVRLEHLVLDRVNLFGFMARDKGPELCHELGDKVVSAGLVRGKERERAIGAWELAERTRLAVASAQRSRTRTSEGTDSEGDGDGSGSDGEAARAAAREAEAAEIERQRQLALSRARRGHRSAAHSTFSLRDRPSRRGAASASIATGPSVPVPPPDTLYLVLPALPTIKTLCMGGEAHSLSATRVREWEEEFHAGWRDGLGKVLGWAQHIAERYERALRKADEWRAQEVKASIKSNGPSKGKGKASASTSTKPAGTRPPTDIRLFRFPAPDEETARCHSSDPLAGLIEVFPQGRDYLDAYKFAVADAEMHANGQGPPACVLCTVPDCEGPARRGDEGARLDGRGGMGGKHREGCGHLLGREIWGWNGV
;
A
#
# COMPACT_ATOMS: atom_id res chain seq x y z
N MET A 1 8.47 111.08 32.30
CA MET A 1 9.53 110.50 33.16
C MET A 1 8.82 109.85 34.34
N GLN A 2 8.76 108.55 34.54
CA GLN A 2 9.38 107.39 33.88
C GLN A 2 8.39 106.21 34.08
N ASP A 3 7.41 106.08 33.18
CA ASP A 3 6.68 104.83 32.97
C ASP A 3 7.44 104.07 31.89
N ALA A 4 8.37 103.22 32.32
CA ALA A 4 9.06 102.27 31.46
C ALA A 4 9.48 101.08 32.32
N LEU A 5 9.19 99.89 31.80
CA LEU A 5 9.70 98.54 32.16
C LEU A 5 8.62 97.60 32.71
N LEU A 6 8.01 96.84 31.80
CA LEU A 6 7.99 95.37 31.77
C LEU A 6 6.92 94.88 30.76
N ALA A 7 7.20 95.07 29.47
CA ALA A 7 6.51 94.36 28.40
C ALA A 7 7.44 93.27 27.87
N THR A 8 7.23 92.03 28.33
CA THR A 8 7.90 90.84 27.81
C THR A 8 7.35 90.56 26.40
N PRO A 9 8.19 90.43 25.36
CA PRO A 9 7.70 90.12 24.02
C PRO A 9 7.17 88.68 23.97
N LEU A 10 5.91 88.53 23.54
CA LEU A 10 5.33 87.26 23.13
C LEU A 10 6.15 86.70 21.97
N ILE A 11 6.87 85.61 22.22
CA ILE A 11 7.55 84.83 21.19
C ILE A 11 6.46 84.27 20.26
N PRO A 12 6.49 84.56 18.95
CA PRO A 12 5.55 83.95 18.01
C PRO A 12 5.77 82.44 18.00
N ALA A 13 4.68 81.69 18.24
CA ALA A 13 4.69 80.23 18.19
C ALA A 13 5.31 79.77 16.85
N ALA A 14 6.31 78.89 16.94
CA ALA A 14 6.95 78.31 15.77
C ALA A 14 5.87 77.68 14.85
N PRO A 15 5.97 77.84 13.53
CA PRO A 15 5.03 77.22 12.60
C PRO A 15 5.07 75.70 12.80
N THR A 16 3.92 75.13 13.15
CA THR A 16 3.72 73.67 13.19
C THR A 16 4.23 73.07 11.86
N PRO A 17 5.13 72.08 11.90
CA PRO A 17 5.64 71.46 10.69
C PRO A 17 4.46 70.91 9.86
N PRO A 18 4.50 71.01 8.52
CA PRO A 18 3.45 70.46 7.68
C PRO A 18 3.29 68.98 7.99
N ALA A 19 2.07 68.57 8.34
CA ALA A 19 1.75 67.19 8.63
C ALA A 19 2.18 66.32 7.44
N ILE A 20 3.18 65.46 7.67
CA ILE A 20 3.65 64.51 6.66
C ILE A 20 2.42 63.68 6.26
N PRO A 21 2.05 63.64 4.96
CA PRO A 21 0.85 62.93 4.55
C PRO A 21 1.03 61.45 4.89
N ILE A 22 0.20 60.98 5.84
CA ILE A 22 0.14 59.56 6.21
C ILE A 22 -0.09 58.77 4.92
N PRO A 23 0.82 57.84 4.56
CA PRO A 23 0.67 57.02 3.36
C PRO A 23 -0.71 56.36 3.32
N LEU A 24 -1.34 56.33 2.14
CA LEU A 24 -2.69 55.78 1.94
C LEU A 24 -2.85 54.37 2.52
N LEU A 25 -1.76 53.60 2.54
CA LEU A 25 -1.74 52.25 3.09
C LEU A 25 -2.10 52.19 4.58
N HIS A 26 -1.70 53.18 5.37
CA HIS A 26 -2.04 53.27 6.81
C HIS A 26 -3.47 53.75 7.07
N ARG A 27 -4.19 54.17 6.02
CA ARG A 27 -5.60 54.57 6.10
C ARG A 27 -6.55 53.41 5.76
N LEU A 28 -6.02 52.26 5.35
CA LEU A 28 -6.82 51.09 5.07
C LEU A 28 -7.38 50.52 6.38
N PRO A 29 -8.69 50.18 6.43
CA PRO A 29 -9.26 49.42 7.53
C PRO A 29 -8.52 48.09 7.73
N PRO A 30 -8.37 47.62 8.99
CA PRO A 30 -7.68 46.37 9.30
C PRO A 30 -8.30 45.16 8.58
N GLU A 31 -9.61 45.19 8.30
CA GLU A 31 -10.31 44.13 7.58
C GLU A 31 -9.83 44.00 6.13
N LEU A 32 -9.47 45.11 5.48
CA LEU A 32 -8.93 45.08 4.12
C LEU A 32 -7.49 44.55 4.10
N ILE A 33 -6.69 44.89 5.11
CA ILE A 33 -5.33 44.37 5.26
C ILE A 33 -5.38 42.87 5.52
N ASP A 34 -6.28 42.43 6.40
CA ASP A 34 -6.55 41.01 6.67
C ASP A 34 -6.96 40.28 5.37
N HIS A 35 -7.85 40.87 4.57
CA HIS A 35 -8.23 40.29 3.28
C HIS A 35 -7.05 40.18 2.30
N LEU A 36 -6.15 41.17 2.26
CA LEU A 36 -4.93 41.08 1.46
C LEU A 36 -4.00 39.97 1.96
N LEU A 37 -3.89 39.79 3.27
CA LEU A 37 -3.09 38.72 3.88
C LEU A 37 -3.67 37.33 3.58
N ASP A 38 -4.99 37.19 3.43
CA ASP A 38 -5.63 35.92 3.03
C ASP A 38 -5.20 35.44 1.63
N HIS A 39 -4.72 36.34 0.77
CA HIS A 39 -4.20 36.00 -0.56
C HIS A 39 -2.70 35.63 -0.57
N ILE A 40 -1.99 35.80 0.55
CA ILE A 40 -0.57 35.47 0.63
C ILE A 40 -0.40 33.96 0.82
N PRO A 41 0.47 33.30 0.03
CA PRO A 41 0.74 31.87 0.20
C PRO A 41 1.18 31.52 1.65
N PRO A 42 0.71 30.41 2.23
CA PRO A 42 0.99 30.05 3.63
C PRO A 42 2.47 30.09 4.01
N GLN A 43 3.34 29.67 3.10
CA GLN A 43 4.81 29.66 3.26
C GLN A 43 5.44 31.06 3.46
N LEU A 44 4.78 32.12 2.97
CA LEU A 44 5.24 33.50 3.09
C LEU A 44 4.47 34.28 4.15
N LEU A 45 3.30 33.80 4.56
CA LEU A 45 2.34 34.53 5.36
C LEU A 45 2.94 35.07 6.67
N GLN A 46 3.58 34.20 7.46
CA GLN A 46 4.17 34.58 8.74
C GLN A 46 5.26 35.66 8.56
N ARG A 47 6.15 35.47 7.57
CA ARG A 47 7.22 36.42 7.29
C ARG A 47 6.67 37.77 6.85
N THR A 48 5.68 37.77 5.96
CA THR A 48 5.04 38.98 5.49
C THR A 48 4.29 39.68 6.62
N ALA A 49 3.49 38.96 7.41
CA ALA A 49 2.77 39.51 8.56
C ALA A 49 3.72 40.15 9.59
N LEU A 50 4.84 39.48 9.93
CA LEU A 50 5.85 40.03 10.83
C LEU A 50 6.53 41.29 10.25
N SER A 51 6.79 41.31 8.94
CA SER A 51 7.41 42.45 8.28
C SER A 51 6.47 43.66 8.25
N LEU A 52 5.18 43.41 8.00
CA LEU A 52 4.15 44.45 8.03
C LEU A 52 3.89 44.92 9.47
N ALA A 53 3.96 44.06 10.48
CA ALA A 53 3.79 44.44 11.89
C ALA A 53 4.89 45.38 12.40
N GLN A 54 6.04 45.45 11.71
CA GLN A 54 7.10 46.44 12.00
C GLN A 54 6.79 47.82 11.40
N VAL A 55 5.96 47.88 10.36
CA VAL A 55 5.64 49.10 9.60
C VAL A 55 4.31 49.70 10.04
N PHE A 56 3.33 48.85 10.36
CA PHE A 56 1.99 49.27 10.77
C PHE A 56 1.86 49.40 12.30
N PRO A 57 0.93 50.24 12.79
CA PRO A 57 0.56 50.27 14.20
C PRO A 57 0.11 48.88 14.72
N PRO A 58 0.33 48.55 16.01
CA PRO A 58 0.14 47.21 16.58
C PRO A 58 -1.26 46.61 16.37
N ASP A 59 -2.29 47.45 16.28
CA ASP A 59 -3.69 47.01 16.19
C ASP A 59 -4.17 46.82 14.74
N THR A 60 -3.32 47.13 13.75
CA THR A 60 -3.73 47.13 12.34
C THR A 60 -3.71 45.73 11.72
N ILE A 61 -2.86 44.84 12.23
CA ILE A 61 -2.67 43.51 11.67
C ILE A 61 -3.14 42.48 12.68
N SER A 62 -4.10 41.65 12.28
CA SER A 62 -4.58 40.59 13.16
C SER A 62 -3.46 39.61 13.52
N ALA A 63 -3.26 39.38 14.81
CA ALA A 63 -2.26 38.44 15.32
C ALA A 63 -2.42 37.03 14.73
N ARG A 64 -3.62 36.66 14.25
CA ARG A 64 -3.88 35.36 13.60
C ARG A 64 -2.90 35.07 12.47
N TYR A 65 -2.50 36.06 11.68
CA TYR A 65 -1.60 35.85 10.53
C TYR A 65 -0.15 35.57 10.92
N VAL A 66 0.26 36.02 12.11
CA VAL A 66 1.59 35.73 12.67
C VAL A 66 1.66 34.29 13.19
N TRP A 67 0.54 33.78 13.72
CA TRP A 67 0.48 32.49 14.41
C TRP A 67 -0.06 31.33 13.55
N LYS A 68 -0.88 31.60 12.53
CA LYS A 68 -1.61 30.56 11.78
C LYS A 68 -0.71 29.47 11.20
N HIS A 69 0.40 29.87 10.58
CA HIS A 69 1.39 28.97 10.01
C HIS A 69 2.76 29.29 10.59
N LEU A 70 3.20 28.51 11.57
CA LEU A 70 4.50 28.68 12.20
C LEU A 70 5.57 27.93 11.41
N THR A 71 6.60 28.64 10.96
CA THR A 71 7.72 28.06 10.22
C THR A 71 9.04 28.35 10.93
N VAL A 72 9.79 27.29 11.22
CA VAL A 72 11.11 27.33 11.85
C VAL A 72 12.16 26.98 10.79
N GLY A 73 12.75 28.02 10.20
CA GLY A 73 13.75 27.87 9.12
C GLY A 73 15.20 27.83 9.61
N ARG A 74 15.46 28.20 10.87
CA ARG A 74 16.79 28.19 11.48
C ARG A 74 16.75 27.54 12.87
N PRO A 75 17.78 26.79 13.26
CA PRO A 75 17.76 26.04 14.52
C PRO A 75 17.66 26.96 15.75
N GLY A 76 18.29 28.13 15.71
CA GLY A 76 18.24 29.11 16.80
C GLY A 76 16.87 29.76 17.06
N GLN A 77 15.87 29.53 16.20
CA GLN A 77 14.53 30.10 16.37
C GLN A 77 13.65 29.30 17.35
N LEU A 78 13.97 28.03 17.63
CA LEU A 78 13.13 27.15 18.46
C LEU A 78 12.99 27.65 19.90
N LYS A 79 14.11 27.99 20.55
CA LYS A 79 14.10 28.41 21.97
C LYS A 79 13.33 29.74 22.17
N PRO A 80 13.57 30.81 21.38
CA PRO A 80 12.75 32.02 21.47
C PRO A 80 11.27 31.76 21.17
N LEU A 81 10.97 30.92 20.18
CA LEU A 81 9.59 30.55 19.83
C LEU A 81 8.89 29.86 21.00
N TRP A 82 9.54 28.87 21.62
CA TRP A 82 9.01 28.18 22.80
C TRP A 82 8.70 29.14 23.95
N MET A 83 9.64 30.03 24.28
CA MET A 83 9.44 31.02 25.33
C MET A 83 8.24 31.93 25.02
N LYS A 84 8.09 32.34 23.77
CA LYS A 84 6.97 33.17 23.34
C LYS A 84 5.65 32.42 23.38
N LEU A 85 5.60 31.17 22.91
CA LEU A 85 4.41 30.33 22.99
C LEU A 85 3.96 30.09 24.43
N LYS A 86 4.89 29.92 25.36
CA LYS A 86 4.58 29.80 26.79
C LYS A 86 3.97 31.08 27.36
N GLU A 87 4.45 32.24 26.94
CA GLU A 87 3.86 33.54 27.29
C GLU A 87 2.44 33.68 26.72
N GLU A 88 2.26 33.35 25.44
CA GLU A 88 0.96 33.41 24.76
C GLU A 88 -0.04 32.40 25.33
N ALA A 89 0.40 31.20 25.71
CA ALA A 89 -0.45 30.19 26.36
C ALA A 89 -1.02 30.70 27.69
N ARG A 90 -0.25 31.48 28.47
CA ARG A 90 -0.73 32.10 29.72
C ARG A 90 -1.82 33.14 29.51
N LYS A 91 -1.93 33.71 28.30
CA LYS A 91 -3.00 34.67 27.96
C LYS A 91 -4.34 33.98 27.67
N GLY A 92 -4.39 32.64 27.76
CA GLY A 92 -5.59 31.83 27.59
C GLY A 92 -6.24 32.07 26.23
N GLU A 93 -7.54 32.38 26.23
CA GLU A 93 -8.28 32.66 25.00
C GLU A 93 -7.70 33.82 24.20
N ARG A 94 -6.99 34.79 24.79
CA ARG A 94 -6.44 35.91 24.01
C ARG A 94 -5.06 35.59 23.41
N GLY A 95 -4.51 34.42 23.70
CA GLY A 95 -3.17 34.00 23.27
C GLY A 95 -3.10 33.63 21.79
N GLY A 96 -1.94 33.89 21.18
CA GLY A 96 -1.65 33.50 19.80
C GLY A 96 -1.73 31.99 19.52
N VAL A 97 -1.54 31.15 20.54
CA VAL A 97 -1.45 29.69 20.45
C VAL A 97 -2.66 29.04 19.77
N ARG A 98 -3.88 29.49 20.10
CA ARG A 98 -5.13 28.92 19.55
C ARG A 98 -5.28 29.10 18.03
N HIS A 99 -4.54 30.05 17.46
CA HIS A 99 -4.59 30.37 16.04
C HIS A 99 -3.67 29.47 15.22
N VAL A 100 -2.73 28.77 15.86
CA VAL A 100 -1.78 27.90 15.19
C VAL A 100 -2.53 26.72 14.56
N ARG A 101 -2.40 26.57 13.25
CA ARG A 101 -2.98 25.45 12.47
C ARG A 101 -1.91 24.59 11.84
N THR A 102 -0.79 25.20 11.48
CA THR A 102 0.33 24.53 10.84
C THR A 102 1.60 24.80 11.61
N PHE A 103 2.38 23.76 11.83
CA PHE A 103 3.73 23.86 12.35
C PHE A 103 4.72 23.17 11.40
N CYS A 104 5.70 23.93 10.91
CA CYS A 104 6.71 23.47 9.97
C CYS A 104 8.11 23.66 10.57
N GLN A 105 8.80 22.55 10.81
CA GLN A 105 10.22 22.51 11.14
C GLN A 105 11.01 22.29 9.85
N GLU A 106 11.49 23.36 9.21
CA GLU A 106 12.30 23.27 7.99
C GLU A 106 13.79 23.03 8.29
N SER A 107 14.24 23.43 9.48
CA SER A 107 15.63 23.26 9.88
C SER A 107 15.97 21.82 10.27
N TRP A 108 17.09 21.31 9.73
CA TRP A 108 17.59 19.96 10.01
C TRP A 108 18.36 19.84 11.32
N ARG A 109 18.72 20.97 11.93
CA ARG A 109 19.59 21.03 13.13
C ARG A 109 18.87 21.57 14.36
N GLY A 110 17.55 21.56 14.36
CA GLY A 110 16.73 22.06 15.47
C GLY A 110 16.80 21.13 16.68
N ASP A 111 17.05 21.68 17.86
CA ASP A 111 17.05 20.95 19.14
C ASP A 111 15.71 20.22 19.35
N ALA A 112 15.76 18.89 19.43
CA ALA A 112 14.58 18.03 19.44
C ALA A 112 13.79 18.13 20.75
N ASP A 113 14.47 18.29 21.89
CA ASP A 113 13.82 18.46 23.20
C ASP A 113 13.03 19.77 23.24
N ILE A 114 13.64 20.85 22.72
CA ILE A 114 12.96 22.15 22.61
C ILE A 114 11.79 22.05 21.63
N LEU A 115 11.93 21.31 20.54
CA LEU A 115 10.83 21.07 19.61
C LEU A 115 9.66 20.33 20.27
N ASN A 116 9.91 19.29 21.07
CA ASN A 116 8.87 18.60 21.83
C ASN A 116 8.14 19.57 22.78
N ASN A 117 8.89 20.44 23.45
CA ASN A 117 8.34 21.49 24.31
C ASN A 117 7.50 22.54 23.53
N VAL A 118 7.90 22.88 22.30
CA VAL A 118 7.09 23.71 21.39
C VAL A 118 5.78 23.00 21.06
N LEU A 119 5.83 21.74 20.65
CA LEU A 119 4.64 21.00 20.21
C LEU A 119 3.66 20.69 21.35
N ARG A 120 4.14 20.59 22.60
CA ARG A 120 3.29 20.55 23.81
C ARG A 120 2.48 21.83 24.00
N CYS A 121 3.03 22.97 23.58
CA CYS A 121 2.29 24.23 23.62
C CYS A 121 1.24 24.33 22.50
N LEU A 122 1.20 23.39 21.55
CA LEU A 122 0.40 23.47 20.33
C LEU A 122 -0.55 22.27 20.18
N PRO A 123 -1.60 22.16 21.02
CA PRO A 123 -2.51 21.01 21.01
C PRO A 123 -3.39 20.93 19.74
N ASP A 124 -3.74 22.07 19.13
CA ASP A 124 -4.70 22.15 18.01
C ASP A 124 -4.04 22.15 16.61
N VAL A 125 -2.82 21.65 16.49
CA VAL A 125 -2.11 21.60 15.21
C VAL A 125 -2.78 20.59 14.28
N ARG A 126 -3.11 21.06 13.07
CA ARG A 126 -3.76 20.25 12.04
C ARG A 126 -2.76 19.70 11.03
N VAL A 127 -1.69 20.45 10.77
CA VAL A 127 -0.65 20.08 9.82
C VAL A 127 0.71 20.16 10.49
N LEU A 128 1.39 19.02 10.58
CA LEU A 128 2.71 18.88 11.18
C LEU A 128 3.71 18.48 10.11
N LEU A 129 4.77 19.28 9.91
CA LEU A 129 5.79 19.02 8.90
C LEU A 129 7.17 19.08 9.55
N LEU A 130 7.90 17.95 9.52
CA LEU A 130 9.12 17.77 10.28
C LEU A 130 10.28 17.35 9.36
N ASN A 131 11.31 18.18 9.31
CA ASN A 131 12.63 17.78 8.81
C ASN A 131 13.46 17.23 9.97
N ILE A 132 13.72 15.93 9.92
CA ILE A 132 14.40 15.14 10.95
C ILE A 132 15.83 14.91 10.48
N GLY A 133 16.74 15.67 11.09
CA GLY A 133 18.18 15.56 10.82
C GLY A 133 18.90 14.66 11.82
N THR A 134 20.20 14.84 11.93
CA THR A 134 21.08 13.89 12.62
C THR A 134 21.11 14.04 14.14
N ASN A 135 20.55 15.14 14.64
CA ASN A 135 20.40 15.42 16.07
C ASN A 135 19.11 14.85 16.67
N PHE A 136 18.26 14.22 15.86
CA PHE A 136 17.09 13.49 16.34
C PHE A 136 17.47 12.07 16.70
N ALA A 137 17.14 11.66 17.92
CA ALA A 137 17.12 10.28 18.35
C ALA A 137 15.67 9.75 18.27
N PRO A 138 15.47 8.43 18.12
CA PRO A 138 14.13 7.83 18.05
C PRO A 138 13.24 8.18 19.24
N GLU A 139 13.83 8.27 20.43
CA GLU A 139 13.15 8.58 21.70
C GLU A 139 12.48 9.96 21.64
N HIS A 140 13.04 10.92 20.88
CA HIS A 140 12.42 12.24 20.72
C HIS A 140 11.12 12.19 19.91
N LEU A 141 11.03 11.33 18.88
CA LEU A 141 9.78 11.16 18.13
C LEU A 141 8.78 10.31 18.90
N GLU A 142 9.25 9.33 19.66
CA GLU A 142 8.41 8.57 20.59
C GLU A 142 7.73 9.50 21.61
N GLU A 143 8.50 10.36 22.30
CA GLU A 143 7.97 11.39 23.21
C GLU A 143 7.01 12.35 22.48
N MET A 144 7.30 12.72 21.23
CA MET A 144 6.45 13.61 20.43
C MET A 144 5.07 13.03 20.12
N PHE A 145 5.00 11.69 19.96
CA PHE A 145 3.81 10.94 19.56
C PHE A 145 3.12 10.22 20.72
N GLU A 146 3.66 10.30 21.94
CA GLU A 146 3.07 9.71 23.14
C GLU A 146 1.63 10.20 23.37
N ASP A 147 1.40 11.51 23.24
CA ASP A 147 0.09 12.13 23.38
C ASP A 147 -0.65 12.25 22.02
N PRO A 148 -1.87 11.69 21.88
CA PRO A 148 -2.66 11.82 20.67
C PRO A 148 -3.07 13.25 20.34
N ARG A 149 -3.06 13.60 19.05
CA ARG A 149 -3.48 14.92 18.55
C ARG A 149 -4.78 14.80 17.76
N PRO A 150 -5.96 14.95 18.39
CA PRO A 150 -7.24 14.64 17.75
C PRO A 150 -7.58 15.55 16.57
N GLY A 151 -6.97 16.74 16.47
CA GLY A 151 -7.18 17.68 15.36
C GLY A 151 -6.23 17.49 14.18
N ILE A 152 -5.27 16.56 14.26
CA ILE A 152 -4.27 16.38 13.21
C ILE A 152 -4.93 15.82 11.95
N ARG A 153 -4.60 16.44 10.82
CA ARG A 153 -5.08 16.06 9.50
C ARG A 153 -3.97 15.48 8.64
N ARG A 154 -2.80 16.09 8.74
CA ARG A 154 -1.64 15.79 7.90
C ARG A 154 -0.37 15.79 8.72
N MET A 155 0.40 14.73 8.58
CA MET A 155 1.71 14.59 9.21
C MET A 155 2.74 14.23 8.16
N GLU A 156 3.85 14.94 8.18
CA GLU A 156 4.99 14.68 7.31
C GLU A 156 6.28 14.61 8.10
N MET A 157 7.00 13.53 7.87
CA MET A 157 8.30 13.26 8.44
C MET A 157 9.28 13.03 7.30
N ARG A 158 10.28 13.90 7.21
CA ARG A 158 11.33 13.82 6.21
C ARG A 158 12.65 13.61 6.92
N PHE A 159 13.33 12.52 6.60
CA PHE A 159 14.55 12.09 7.25
C PHE A 159 15.76 12.38 6.37
N ARG A 160 16.75 13.05 6.95
CA ARG A 160 18.09 13.21 6.36
C ARG A 160 19.12 12.61 7.32
N PRO A 161 19.30 11.28 7.27
CA PRO A 161 20.18 10.60 8.20
C PRO A 161 21.67 10.72 7.83
N TYR A 162 22.00 11.33 6.69
CA TYR A 162 23.39 11.44 6.25
C TYR A 162 24.15 12.52 7.01
N VAL A 163 25.27 12.12 7.59
CA VAL A 163 26.30 13.02 8.09
C VAL A 163 27.43 13.13 7.06
N GLU A 164 27.93 14.34 6.81
CA GLU A 164 29.17 14.54 6.03
C GLU A 164 30.42 14.05 6.79
N GLN A 165 30.31 13.95 8.12
CA GLN A 165 31.36 13.48 9.03
C GLN A 165 30.81 12.35 9.90
N ALA A 166 31.53 11.25 10.05
CA ALA A 166 31.07 10.11 10.86
C ALA A 166 30.80 10.53 12.31
N SER A 167 29.53 10.74 12.66
CA SER A 167 29.11 10.84 14.05
C SER A 167 28.89 9.43 14.57
N TYR A 168 29.82 8.96 15.41
CA TYR A 168 29.85 7.62 16.00
C TYR A 168 28.53 7.22 16.72
N TYR A 169 27.73 8.22 17.14
CA TYR A 169 26.50 8.05 17.91
C TYR A 169 25.36 7.31 17.18
N GLN A 170 25.14 7.60 15.89
CA GLN A 170 24.01 7.02 15.14
C GLN A 170 24.24 5.56 14.72
N PHE A 171 25.50 5.13 14.63
CA PHE A 171 25.87 3.81 14.14
C PHE A 171 25.90 2.73 15.23
N LEU A 172 26.28 3.07 16.46
CA LEU A 172 26.45 2.07 17.53
C LEU A 172 25.19 1.77 18.33
N LYS A 173 24.24 2.71 18.41
CA LYS A 173 22.98 2.49 19.14
C LYS A 173 21.86 1.90 18.30
N GLY A 174 22.01 1.81 16.97
CA GLY A 174 20.92 1.39 16.09
C GLY A 174 19.73 2.34 16.21
N SER A 175 19.93 3.64 15.97
CA SER A 175 18.90 4.66 16.08
C SER A 175 17.88 4.52 14.93
N TYR A 176 16.96 3.58 15.07
CA TYR A 176 15.87 3.34 14.13
C TYR A 176 14.57 3.94 14.67
N PHE A 177 13.76 4.49 13.78
CA PHE A 177 12.53 5.20 14.14
C PHE A 177 11.29 4.30 14.13
N ASP A 178 11.48 2.97 14.20
CA ASP A 178 10.39 1.99 14.25
C ASP A 178 9.49 2.26 15.48
N THR A 179 10.11 2.55 16.63
CA THR A 179 9.41 2.82 17.90
C THR A 179 8.44 3.99 17.79
N ALA A 180 8.77 5.04 17.03
CA ALA A 180 7.88 6.18 16.83
C ALA A 180 6.57 5.78 16.12
N ILE A 181 6.64 4.87 15.14
CA ILE A 181 5.46 4.34 14.44
C ILE A 181 4.69 3.37 15.33
N GLU A 182 5.40 2.58 16.14
CA GLU A 182 4.78 1.72 17.15
C GLU A 182 4.03 2.53 18.21
N THR A 183 4.58 3.65 18.66
CA THR A 183 3.94 4.57 19.60
C THR A 183 2.65 5.14 19.03
N LEU A 184 2.66 5.60 17.77
CA LEU A 184 1.42 5.99 17.08
C LEU A 184 0.40 4.85 17.06
N THR A 185 0.83 3.64 16.72
CA THR A 185 -0.04 2.45 16.64
C THR A 185 -0.66 2.10 18.00
N ARG A 186 0.12 2.22 19.08
CA ARG A 186 -0.28 1.80 20.43
C ARG A 186 -1.12 2.85 21.17
N HIS A 187 -0.77 4.13 21.02
CA HIS A 187 -1.33 5.20 21.84
C HIS A 187 -2.45 5.97 21.16
N TRP A 188 -2.46 6.04 19.82
CA TRP A 188 -3.45 6.87 19.13
C TRP A 188 -4.76 6.11 18.87
N PRO A 189 -5.91 6.70 19.22
CA PRO A 189 -7.21 6.13 18.89
C PRO A 189 -7.51 6.30 17.40
N GLU A 190 -8.64 5.75 16.96
CA GLU A 190 -9.20 6.10 15.65
C GLU A 190 -9.36 7.61 15.55
N THR A 191 -8.69 8.22 14.57
CA THR A 191 -8.64 9.66 14.40
C THR A 191 -9.18 10.03 13.01
N PRO A 192 -10.48 10.34 12.89
CA PRO A 192 -11.12 10.56 11.59
C PRO A 192 -10.55 11.74 10.79
N SER A 193 -9.99 12.74 11.48
CA SER A 193 -9.33 13.87 10.81
C SER A 193 -8.02 13.47 10.14
N PHE A 194 -7.33 12.46 10.67
CA PHE A 194 -6.00 12.07 10.23
C PHE A 194 -6.07 11.29 8.92
N THR A 195 -5.77 11.99 7.83
CA THR A 195 -6.07 11.54 6.47
C THR A 195 -4.82 11.46 5.60
N HIS A 196 -3.73 12.12 5.99
CA HIS A 196 -2.51 12.26 5.18
C HIS A 196 -1.25 11.95 6.00
N LEU A 197 -0.47 10.98 5.54
CA LEU A 197 0.83 10.65 6.12
C LEU A 197 1.92 10.60 5.06
N SER A 198 3.01 11.33 5.28
CA SER A 198 4.21 11.26 4.45
C SER A 198 5.43 10.90 5.30
N ILE A 199 6.14 9.86 4.89
CA ILE A 199 7.42 9.43 5.44
C ILE A 199 8.40 9.35 4.27
N VAL A 200 9.42 10.21 4.30
CA VAL A 200 10.39 10.32 3.20
C VAL A 200 11.79 10.26 3.76
N GLN A 201 12.61 9.34 3.28
CA GLN A 201 14.04 9.32 3.51
C GLN A 201 14.74 9.90 2.28
N ASP A 202 15.53 10.96 2.49
CA ASP A 202 16.36 11.56 1.44
C ASP A 202 17.36 10.54 0.87
N LEU A 203 17.81 10.74 -0.37
CA LEU A 203 18.91 9.99 -0.96
C LEU A 203 20.26 10.64 -0.59
N PRO A 204 21.37 9.88 -0.55
CA PRO A 204 22.67 10.43 -0.17
C PRO A 204 23.18 11.46 -1.20
N PRO A 205 24.02 12.42 -0.79
CA PRO A 205 24.76 13.30 -1.70
C PRO A 205 25.60 12.53 -2.75
N ARG A 206 25.94 13.16 -3.89
CA ARG A 206 26.32 12.48 -5.16
C ARG A 206 27.78 12.00 -5.10
N GLY A 207 28.51 12.41 -4.06
CA GLY A 207 29.91 12.06 -3.81
C GLY A 207 30.13 11.01 -2.72
N THR A 208 29.09 10.56 -2.00
CA THR A 208 29.20 9.57 -0.90
C THR A 208 28.33 8.33 -1.10
N ALA A 209 27.52 8.30 -2.16
CA ALA A 209 26.86 7.06 -2.55
C ALA A 209 27.95 6.03 -2.92
N PRO A 210 27.95 4.82 -2.31
CA PRO A 210 28.75 3.73 -2.85
C PRO A 210 28.39 3.56 -4.33
N PRO A 211 29.32 3.11 -5.19
CA PRO A 211 28.98 2.78 -6.57
C PRO A 211 28.00 1.61 -6.56
N THR A 212 26.71 1.89 -6.41
CA THR A 212 25.66 1.01 -6.88
C THR A 212 25.90 0.87 -8.36
N ALA A 213 26.35 -0.33 -8.76
CA ALA A 213 26.73 -0.74 -10.11
C ALA A 213 26.46 0.34 -11.17
N VAL A 214 27.47 1.17 -11.42
CA VAL A 214 27.43 2.11 -12.53
C VAL A 214 27.29 1.24 -13.77
N THR A 215 26.10 1.28 -14.38
CA THR A 215 25.86 0.93 -15.78
C THR A 215 26.99 1.54 -16.61
N THR A 216 27.92 0.70 -17.07
CA THR A 216 29.09 1.14 -17.82
C THR A 216 28.64 1.66 -19.18
N ALA A 217 28.34 2.96 -19.25
CA ALA A 217 28.36 3.74 -20.47
C ALA A 217 29.83 4.07 -20.79
N ALA A 218 30.57 3.08 -21.31
CA ALA A 218 31.88 3.29 -21.90
C ALA A 218 32.24 2.11 -22.80
N ASN A 219 31.78 2.17 -24.05
CA ASN A 219 32.47 1.62 -25.20
C ASN A 219 31.87 2.25 -26.47
N SER A 220 32.31 3.46 -26.77
CA SER A 220 32.30 4.00 -28.13
C SER A 220 33.62 4.70 -28.36
N VAL A 221 34.68 3.92 -28.60
CA VAL A 221 35.83 4.41 -29.33
C VAL A 221 35.52 4.15 -30.80
N VAL A 222 35.20 5.20 -31.54
CA VAL A 222 35.27 5.20 -33.01
C VAL A 222 36.23 6.33 -33.38
N PRO A 223 37.35 6.06 -34.05
CA PRO A 223 38.08 7.11 -34.75
C PRO A 223 37.43 7.37 -36.10
N SER A 224 37.20 8.65 -36.36
CA SER A 224 36.62 9.20 -37.58
C SER A 224 37.64 9.20 -38.72
N ALA A 225 37.26 8.73 -39.92
CA ALA A 225 37.93 9.07 -41.18
C ALA A 225 36.99 8.88 -42.39
N VAL A 226 36.50 10.01 -42.89
CA VAL A 226 36.30 10.47 -44.29
C VAL A 226 35.87 9.51 -45.43
N ALA A 227 34.87 10.02 -46.17
CA ALA A 227 34.69 10.04 -47.63
C ALA A 227 33.63 9.11 -48.29
N SER A 228 32.54 9.76 -48.72
CA SER A 228 31.96 9.77 -50.08
C SER A 228 31.54 8.46 -50.78
N ALA A 229 30.23 8.30 -51.02
CA ALA A 229 29.59 8.17 -52.34
C ALA A 229 28.21 7.48 -52.27
N VAL A 230 27.31 7.89 -53.16
CA VAL A 230 25.89 7.49 -53.34
C VAL A 230 25.81 6.45 -54.50
N PRO A 231 24.64 5.92 -54.91
CA PRO A 231 23.73 4.92 -54.33
C PRO A 231 23.65 3.61 -55.17
N SER A 232 22.90 2.58 -54.71
CA SER A 232 21.84 1.87 -55.52
C SER A 232 21.59 0.40 -55.14
N ALA A 233 20.29 0.09 -55.09
CA ALA A 233 19.57 -1.08 -55.67
C ALA A 233 19.79 -2.54 -55.19
N MET A 234 18.65 -3.09 -54.74
CA MET A 234 18.02 -4.38 -55.15
C MET A 234 18.53 -5.76 -54.68
N ASN A 235 17.52 -6.59 -54.41
CA ASN A 235 17.42 -8.06 -54.32
C ASN A 235 17.79 -8.70 -52.96
N SER A 236 16.85 -9.27 -52.21
CA SER A 236 15.98 -10.46 -52.42
C SER A 236 16.60 -11.79 -51.98
N ALA A 237 15.82 -12.49 -51.15
CA ALA A 237 15.66 -13.94 -51.08
C ALA A 237 16.71 -14.82 -50.36
N LEU A 238 16.27 -15.34 -49.21
CA LEU A 238 16.07 -16.78 -48.91
C LEU A 238 17.28 -17.71 -48.66
N THR A 239 17.19 -18.37 -47.49
CA THR A 239 17.38 -19.82 -47.21
C THR A 239 18.74 -20.43 -46.74
N THR A 240 18.66 -20.98 -45.52
CA THR A 240 19.11 -22.32 -45.03
C THR A 240 20.53 -22.60 -44.49
N ARG A 241 20.52 -23.15 -43.26
CA ARG A 241 21.37 -24.23 -42.66
C ARG A 241 22.84 -23.87 -42.37
N VAL A 242 23.45 -24.21 -41.23
CA VAL A 242 23.61 -25.54 -40.61
C VAL A 242 23.89 -25.42 -39.08
N ASN A 243 23.49 -26.46 -38.35
CA ASN A 243 23.69 -26.77 -36.92
C ASN A 243 25.15 -27.09 -36.51
N SER A 244 25.34 -27.23 -35.19
CA SER A 244 26.46 -27.86 -34.45
C SER A 244 27.50 -26.84 -33.98
N ILE A 245 27.74 -26.69 -32.67
CA ILE A 245 28.33 -27.72 -31.80
C ILE A 245 27.63 -27.76 -30.43
N ALA A 246 27.34 -28.97 -29.97
CA ALA A 246 26.90 -29.29 -28.61
C ALA A 246 28.08 -29.86 -27.79
N SER A 247 27.93 -29.72 -26.46
CA SER A 247 28.50 -30.55 -25.39
C SER A 247 29.99 -30.44 -25.04
N ALA A 248 30.25 -29.94 -23.83
CA ALA A 248 31.25 -30.52 -22.92
C ALA A 248 30.95 -30.18 -21.44
N MET A 249 30.55 -31.22 -20.71
CA MET A 249 30.97 -31.61 -19.35
C MET A 249 30.43 -30.89 -18.10
N ALA A 250 29.57 -31.64 -17.39
CA ALA A 250 29.54 -31.73 -15.94
C ALA A 250 30.33 -32.98 -15.52
N ASP A 251 31.17 -32.86 -14.50
CA ASP A 251 31.43 -33.86 -13.44
C ASP A 251 32.54 -33.35 -12.51
N LEU A 252 32.25 -33.25 -11.21
CA LEU A 252 32.99 -33.95 -10.16
C LEU A 252 32.37 -33.74 -8.77
N ALA A 253 32.46 -34.82 -8.00
CA ALA A 253 31.69 -35.14 -6.81
C ALA A 253 32.44 -34.83 -5.49
N LEU A 254 31.61 -34.70 -4.44
CA LEU A 254 31.69 -35.20 -3.06
C LEU A 254 33.04 -35.39 -2.29
N GLU A 255 32.93 -35.05 -1.00
CA GLU A 255 33.63 -35.54 0.22
C GLU A 255 34.74 -34.68 0.86
N SER A 256 34.43 -34.13 2.04
CA SER A 256 35.06 -34.55 3.30
C SER A 256 34.35 -33.91 4.50
N ALA A 257 34.06 -34.74 5.50
CA ALA A 257 33.54 -34.36 6.81
C ALA A 257 34.62 -34.58 7.86
N SER A 258 34.71 -33.71 8.87
CA SER A 258 35.15 -34.08 10.23
C SER A 258 34.83 -32.99 11.28
N THR A 259 33.97 -33.38 12.24
CA THR A 259 34.12 -33.25 13.73
C THR A 259 34.33 -31.85 14.34
N SER A 260 33.61 -31.37 15.37
CA SER A 260 33.39 -31.94 16.71
C SER A 260 32.60 -30.92 17.58
N ASP A 261 31.65 -31.38 18.41
CA ASP A 261 31.27 -31.01 19.81
C ASP A 261 31.64 -29.61 20.39
N THR A 262 30.88 -28.88 21.23
CA THR A 262 29.82 -29.17 22.23
C THR A 262 29.31 -27.83 22.84
N ASP A 263 28.06 -27.84 23.32
CA ASP A 263 27.46 -27.23 24.53
C ASP A 263 27.67 -25.76 25.01
N ASP A 264 26.51 -25.20 25.38
CA ASP A 264 26.17 -24.49 26.63
C ASP A 264 26.59 -23.03 26.96
N ASN A 265 25.53 -22.22 27.06
CA ASN A 265 25.07 -21.54 28.28
C ASN A 265 25.64 -20.18 28.72
N SER A 266 24.69 -19.29 29.00
CA SER A 266 24.69 -18.21 30.00
C SER A 266 25.57 -16.97 29.81
N GLY A 267 25.04 -15.81 30.22
CA GLY A 267 25.90 -14.67 30.58
C GLY A 267 25.30 -13.28 30.37
N ARG A 268 24.26 -12.94 31.12
CA ARG A 268 24.03 -11.56 31.59
C ARG A 268 25.32 -11.07 32.25
N THR A 269 25.84 -9.90 31.87
CA THR A 269 26.46 -8.95 32.81
C THR A 269 26.76 -7.61 32.12
N THR A 270 26.20 -6.55 32.68
CA THR A 270 26.68 -5.16 32.65
C THR A 270 28.14 -5.04 33.08
N PRO A 271 28.89 -4.02 32.63
CA PRO A 271 29.95 -3.45 33.43
C PRO A 271 29.66 -2.00 33.88
N PRO A 272 30.33 -1.54 34.94
CA PRO A 272 29.84 -0.51 35.85
C PRO A 272 30.39 0.89 35.56
N SER A 273 29.75 1.84 36.24
CA SER A 273 30.08 3.26 36.35
C SER A 273 31.32 3.53 37.23
N SER A 274 31.82 4.77 37.07
CA SER A 274 32.59 5.62 38.01
C SER A 274 34.11 5.43 38.14
N ILE A 275 34.85 6.53 37.94
CA ILE A 275 36.06 7.06 38.63
C ILE A 275 36.36 8.42 37.92
N GLU A 276 35.94 9.54 38.50
CA GLU A 276 36.70 10.51 39.34
C GLU A 276 37.67 11.43 38.58
N GLU A 277 37.49 12.73 38.83
CA GLU A 277 38.28 13.87 38.36
C GLU A 277 39.66 13.90 39.03
N ASN A 278 40.70 14.25 38.27
CA ASN A 278 41.83 14.99 38.83
C ASN A 278 42.53 15.86 37.77
N SER A 279 42.75 17.11 38.16
CA SER A 279 43.25 18.22 37.35
C SER A 279 44.75 18.41 37.49
N ILE A 280 45.54 18.39 36.40
CA ILE A 280 46.84 19.08 36.24
C ILE A 280 47.03 19.42 34.74
N PRO A 281 47.63 20.57 34.36
CA PRO A 281 47.65 21.07 32.99
C PRO A 281 48.92 20.68 32.20
N VAL A 282 48.85 20.92 30.89
CA VAL A 282 49.95 21.17 29.93
C VAL A 282 50.26 20.05 28.90
N GLU A 283 50.42 20.55 27.67
CA GLU A 283 51.14 20.01 26.50
C GLU A 283 50.42 19.12 25.47
N THR A 284 50.06 19.79 24.36
CA THR A 284 49.87 19.25 23.02
C THR A 284 51.02 18.32 22.60
N LYS A 285 50.79 17.00 22.62
CA LYS A 285 51.52 16.02 21.82
C LYS A 285 50.53 15.15 21.04
N GLY A 286 50.69 15.16 19.73
CA GLY A 286 49.85 14.42 18.79
C GLY A 286 49.89 12.92 19.06
N TYR A 287 48.71 12.32 19.05
CA TYR A 287 48.51 10.87 19.09
C TYR A 287 49.04 10.26 17.79
N THR A 288 50.25 9.70 17.81
CA THR A 288 50.76 8.86 16.72
C THR A 288 50.13 7.49 16.88
N GLY A 289 49.08 7.23 16.10
CA GLY A 289 48.30 5.98 16.11
C GLY A 289 49.07 4.73 15.70
N HIS A 290 49.96 4.26 16.57
CA HIS A 290 50.60 2.96 16.45
C HIS A 290 50.21 2.08 17.62
N GLY A 291 49.23 1.19 17.39
CA GLY A 291 49.06 -0.01 18.21
C GLY A 291 50.24 -0.98 18.02
N PRO A 292 50.32 -2.05 18.84
CA PRO A 292 51.55 -2.82 19.09
C PRO A 292 51.95 -3.82 17.98
N PHE A 293 51.52 -3.62 16.73
CA PHE A 293 51.86 -4.50 15.61
C PHE A 293 52.47 -3.70 14.46
N PRO A 294 53.82 -3.67 14.33
CA PRO A 294 54.51 -2.73 13.45
C PRO A 294 54.65 -3.18 11.99
N TYR A 295 54.00 -4.27 11.56
CA TYR A 295 54.25 -4.85 10.22
C TYR A 295 53.05 -4.87 9.25
N LEU A 296 51.91 -4.25 9.59
CA LEU A 296 50.73 -4.23 8.70
C LEU A 296 50.32 -2.84 8.18
N SER A 297 50.96 -1.76 8.62
CA SER A 297 50.46 -0.39 8.37
C SER A 297 51.04 0.34 7.15
N GLU A 298 52.06 -0.19 6.46
CA GLU A 298 52.77 0.58 5.41
C GLU A 298 52.42 0.18 3.97
N ARG A 299 51.82 -1.00 3.75
CA ARG A 299 51.32 -1.43 2.42
C ARG A 299 49.81 -1.39 2.24
N MET A 300 49.04 -1.14 3.31
CA MET A 300 47.66 -0.70 3.20
C MET A 300 47.65 0.81 3.39
N GLY A 301 47.97 1.55 2.32
CA GLY A 301 47.61 2.96 2.26
C GLY A 301 46.15 3.08 2.68
N ILE A 302 45.90 3.88 3.72
CA ILE A 302 44.61 4.09 4.37
C ILE A 302 43.56 4.37 3.31
N SER A 303 42.92 3.30 2.82
CA SER A 303 41.70 3.40 2.06
C SER A 303 40.68 3.80 3.10
N ARG A 304 40.38 5.11 3.18
CA ARG A 304 39.15 5.56 3.81
C ARG A 304 38.06 4.60 3.31
N PRO A 305 37.29 3.92 4.17
CA PRO A 305 36.25 3.01 3.69
C PRO A 305 35.36 3.82 2.75
N LYS A 306 35.52 3.60 1.43
CA LYS A 306 34.88 4.41 0.38
C LYS A 306 33.38 4.19 0.32
N ASN A 307 32.88 3.21 1.07
CA ASN A 307 31.49 2.80 1.10
C ASN A 307 30.99 2.91 2.54
N PHE A 308 30.60 4.13 2.93
CA PHE A 308 29.81 4.31 4.14
C PHE A 308 28.46 3.63 3.93
N ALA A 309 28.09 2.70 4.81
CA ALA A 309 26.78 2.08 4.76
C ALA A 309 25.72 3.19 4.90
N GLN A 310 24.71 3.18 4.05
CA GLN A 310 23.67 4.20 4.12
C GLN A 310 22.88 3.98 5.43
N PRO A 311 22.74 5.00 6.29
CA PRO A 311 21.95 4.87 7.49
C PRO A 311 20.49 4.59 7.10
N ILE A 312 19.95 3.55 7.72
CA ILE A 312 18.60 3.05 7.51
C ILE A 312 17.71 3.74 8.56
N VAL A 313 16.60 4.36 8.13
CA VAL A 313 15.66 5.00 9.06
C VAL A 313 14.82 3.97 9.82
N PHE A 314 14.39 2.89 9.15
CA PHE A 314 13.55 1.83 9.71
C PHE A 314 14.26 0.47 9.62
N PHE A 315 14.47 -0.16 10.76
CA PHE A 315 15.02 -1.51 10.82
C PHE A 315 13.94 -2.53 10.42
N ASP A 316 12.78 -2.46 11.06
CA ASP A 316 11.64 -3.34 10.78
C ASP A 316 10.52 -2.57 10.08
N ILE A 317 10.54 -2.61 8.75
CA ILE A 317 9.48 -2.03 7.93
C ILE A 317 8.08 -2.63 8.18
N LYS A 318 7.98 -3.78 8.85
CA LYS A 318 6.66 -4.36 9.22
C LYS A 318 5.89 -3.48 10.18
N CYS A 319 6.54 -2.60 10.95
CA CYS A 319 5.87 -1.62 11.79
C CYS A 319 4.86 -0.78 10.99
N ILE A 320 5.12 -0.51 9.71
CA ILE A 320 4.21 0.22 8.81
C ILE A 320 2.94 -0.59 8.50
N ALA A 321 3.04 -1.92 8.34
CA ALA A 321 1.88 -2.77 8.12
C ALA A 321 1.03 -2.89 9.40
N VAL A 322 1.68 -3.04 10.55
CA VAL A 322 1.01 -3.04 11.87
C VAL A 322 0.29 -1.71 12.09
N PHE A 323 0.97 -0.59 11.81
CA PHE A 323 0.36 0.74 11.83
C PHE A 323 -0.81 0.84 10.87
N GLY A 324 -0.67 0.38 9.63
CA GLY A 324 -1.73 0.48 8.63
C GLY A 324 -2.98 -0.36 8.92
N ALA A 325 -2.86 -1.41 9.74
CA ALA A 325 -3.99 -2.19 10.25
C ALA A 325 -4.60 -1.61 11.54
N SER A 326 -3.96 -0.61 12.16
CA SER A 326 -4.40 -0.01 13.42
C SER A 326 -5.55 1.00 13.24
N PRO A 327 -6.33 1.29 14.29
CA PRO A 327 -7.46 2.23 14.21
C PRO A 327 -7.05 3.64 13.78
N VAL A 328 -5.87 4.12 14.19
CA VAL A 328 -5.38 5.46 13.81
C VAL A 328 -5.18 5.61 12.29
N ALA A 329 -4.88 4.53 11.59
CA ALA A 329 -4.66 4.52 10.15
C ALA A 329 -5.93 4.27 9.31
N ALA A 330 -7.07 3.96 9.94
CA ALA A 330 -8.29 3.54 9.25
C ALA A 330 -8.82 4.57 8.25
N ASN A 331 -8.61 5.87 8.53
CA ASN A 331 -9.09 7.00 7.73
C ASN A 331 -8.00 7.63 6.85
N LEU A 332 -6.81 7.03 6.77
CA LEU A 332 -5.75 7.49 5.87
C LEU A 332 -6.15 7.28 4.42
N THR A 333 -6.23 8.38 3.68
CA THR A 333 -6.58 8.42 2.25
C THR A 333 -5.37 8.66 1.37
N HIS A 334 -4.34 9.35 1.90
CA HIS A 334 -3.13 9.69 1.17
C HIS A 334 -1.89 9.26 1.95
N LEU A 335 -1.10 8.40 1.33
CA LEU A 335 0.11 7.84 1.91
C LEU A 335 1.29 8.04 0.97
N ARG A 336 2.37 8.64 1.49
CA ARG A 336 3.66 8.73 0.81
C ARG A 336 4.71 8.03 1.68
N LEU A 337 5.31 6.96 1.18
CA LEU A 337 6.37 6.20 1.83
C LEU A 337 7.55 6.05 0.88
N ARG A 338 8.56 6.92 1.01
CA ARG A 338 9.76 6.90 0.18
C ARG A 338 10.93 6.45 1.04
N VAL A 339 11.16 5.14 1.10
CA VAL A 339 12.26 4.53 1.86
C VAL A 339 13.15 3.77 0.87
N PRO A 340 14.28 4.39 0.43
CA PRO A 340 15.12 3.81 -0.60
C PRO A 340 15.55 2.37 -0.33
N SER A 341 15.56 1.55 -1.38
CA SER A 341 16.03 0.14 -1.34
C SER A 341 15.24 -0.81 -0.43
N ARG A 342 14.11 -0.38 0.16
CA ARG A 342 13.19 -1.25 0.89
C ARG A 342 12.07 -1.76 -0.02
N ASP A 343 11.65 -3.00 0.20
CA ASP A 343 10.48 -3.58 -0.46
C ASP A 343 9.23 -3.28 0.36
N LEU A 344 8.60 -2.13 0.08
CA LEU A 344 7.37 -1.75 0.76
C LEU A 344 6.13 -2.43 0.17
N ALA A 345 6.19 -2.94 -1.06
CA ALA A 345 5.04 -3.59 -1.67
C ALA A 345 4.65 -4.85 -0.89
N GLN A 346 5.64 -5.63 -0.44
CA GLN A 346 5.43 -6.87 0.32
C GLN A 346 4.72 -6.68 1.67
N ILE A 347 4.85 -5.51 2.29
CA ILE A 347 4.20 -5.23 3.58
C ILE A 347 2.82 -4.57 3.42
N LEU A 348 2.58 -3.91 2.29
CA LEU A 348 1.31 -3.23 2.00
C LEU A 348 0.21 -4.19 1.51
N VAL A 349 0.57 -5.41 1.09
CA VAL A 349 -0.37 -6.45 0.67
C VAL A 349 -1.07 -7.19 1.81
N VAL A 350 -0.79 -6.84 3.05
CA VAL A 350 -1.42 -7.47 4.21
C VAL A 350 -2.91 -7.08 4.26
N PRO A 351 -3.84 -8.04 4.45
CA PRO A 351 -5.27 -7.73 4.49
C PRO A 351 -5.63 -6.70 5.56
N GLY A 352 -6.47 -5.74 5.22
CA GLY A 352 -6.97 -4.72 6.14
C GLY A 352 -6.04 -3.52 6.36
N VAL A 353 -4.87 -3.50 5.73
CA VAL A 353 -3.91 -2.39 5.81
C VAL A 353 -4.39 -1.20 4.96
N PHE A 354 -4.50 -0.03 5.58
CA PHE A 354 -4.95 1.24 4.97
C PHE A 354 -6.26 1.09 4.15
N PRO A 355 -7.40 0.77 4.80
CA PRO A 355 -8.64 0.42 4.10
C PRO A 355 -9.24 1.58 3.28
N SER A 356 -8.92 2.82 3.64
CA SER A 356 -9.45 4.04 2.98
C SER A 356 -8.49 4.65 1.95
N LEU A 357 -7.40 3.96 1.60
CA LEU A 357 -6.33 4.51 0.79
C LEU A 357 -6.76 4.79 -0.66
N ARG A 358 -6.57 6.04 -1.11
CA ARG A 358 -6.88 6.52 -2.47
C ARG A 358 -5.64 6.98 -3.24
N TYR A 359 -4.61 7.45 -2.54
CA TYR A 359 -3.34 7.87 -3.12
C TYR A 359 -2.19 7.15 -2.42
N LEU A 360 -1.32 6.49 -3.19
CA LEU A 360 -0.14 5.82 -2.70
C LEU A 360 1.09 6.26 -3.50
N ASP A 361 2.10 6.76 -2.79
CA ASP A 361 3.41 7.10 -3.36
C ASP A 361 4.48 6.30 -2.65
N ILE A 362 4.96 5.25 -3.31
CA ILE A 362 6.06 4.38 -2.85
C ILE A 362 7.30 4.57 -3.70
N SER A 363 7.51 5.79 -4.20
CA SER A 363 8.68 6.14 -5.01
C SER A 363 9.99 5.83 -4.27
N THR A 364 11.05 5.54 -5.02
CA THR A 364 12.41 5.15 -4.55
C THR A 364 12.52 3.80 -3.84
N THR A 365 11.40 3.12 -3.61
CA THR A 365 11.38 1.77 -3.04
C THR A 365 11.67 0.71 -4.11
N ASN A 366 11.85 -0.55 -3.71
CA ASN A 366 12.01 -1.65 -4.65
C ASN A 366 10.63 -2.26 -4.95
N VAL A 367 10.12 -2.05 -6.17
CA VAL A 367 8.87 -2.63 -6.66
C VAL A 367 9.13 -3.18 -8.05
N ARG A 368 8.59 -4.36 -8.36
CA ARG A 368 8.66 -5.01 -9.67
C ARG A 368 7.27 -5.36 -10.18
N VAL A 369 7.10 -5.49 -11.49
CA VAL A 369 5.85 -5.95 -12.11
C VAL A 369 5.69 -7.47 -11.94
N ASP A 370 5.32 -7.91 -10.74
CA ASP A 370 5.22 -9.32 -10.39
C ASP A 370 3.90 -9.67 -9.67
N ALA A 371 3.88 -10.83 -9.00
CA ALA A 371 2.73 -11.29 -8.23
C ALA A 371 2.41 -10.39 -7.03
N VAL A 372 3.43 -9.77 -6.42
CA VAL A 372 3.28 -8.85 -5.27
C VAL A 372 2.62 -7.57 -5.72
N PHE A 373 3.06 -6.99 -6.85
CA PHE A 373 2.39 -5.83 -7.43
C PHE A 373 0.92 -6.13 -7.75
N SER A 374 0.64 -7.29 -8.34
CA SER A 374 -0.74 -7.70 -8.62
C SER A 374 -1.57 -7.84 -7.33
N LEU A 375 -0.97 -8.33 -6.24
CA LEU A 375 -1.62 -8.43 -4.95
C LEU A 375 -1.83 -7.06 -4.29
N LEU A 376 -0.91 -6.10 -4.48
CA LEU A 376 -1.04 -4.73 -3.99
C LEU A 376 -2.30 -4.06 -4.56
N LEU A 377 -2.49 -4.19 -5.87
CA LEU A 377 -3.67 -3.67 -6.57
C LEU A 377 -4.97 -4.35 -6.13
N ARG A 378 -4.92 -5.65 -5.80
CA ARG A 378 -6.08 -6.37 -5.28
C ARG A 378 -6.44 -5.96 -3.85
N SER A 379 -5.43 -5.65 -3.03
CA SER A 379 -5.59 -5.34 -1.61
C SER A 379 -6.17 -3.95 -1.38
N HIS A 380 -5.73 -2.95 -2.14
CA HIS A 380 -6.21 -1.56 -2.00
C HIS A 380 -7.31 -1.23 -3.01
N VAL A 381 -8.53 -1.63 -2.67
CA VAL A 381 -9.69 -1.56 -3.59
C VAL A 381 -10.16 -0.14 -3.93
N ARG A 382 -9.75 0.86 -3.15
CA ARG A 382 -10.11 2.29 -3.33
C ARG A 382 -8.97 3.11 -3.94
N LEU A 383 -7.85 2.46 -4.30
CA LEU A 383 -6.68 3.16 -4.81
C LEU A 383 -6.97 3.76 -6.19
N GLU A 384 -6.79 5.08 -6.31
CA GLU A 384 -7.02 5.86 -7.52
C GLU A 384 -5.70 6.35 -8.13
N HIS A 385 -4.72 6.67 -7.30
CA HIS A 385 -3.45 7.25 -7.72
C HIS A 385 -2.27 6.47 -7.17
N LEU A 386 -1.40 5.97 -8.05
CA LEU A 386 -0.21 5.22 -7.68
C LEU A 386 1.05 5.86 -8.27
N VAL A 387 2.01 6.21 -7.41
CA VAL A 387 3.30 6.82 -7.79
C VAL A 387 4.45 5.88 -7.45
N LEU A 388 5.18 5.51 -8.50
CA LEU A 388 6.25 4.51 -8.56
C LEU A 388 7.51 5.12 -9.16
N ASP A 389 7.85 6.35 -8.77
CA ASP A 389 9.00 7.02 -9.35
C ASP A 389 10.30 6.41 -8.85
N ARG A 390 11.26 6.19 -9.76
CA ARG A 390 12.57 5.61 -9.45
C ARG A 390 12.48 4.29 -8.67
N VAL A 391 11.41 3.54 -8.87
CA VAL A 391 11.37 2.12 -8.47
C VAL A 391 11.96 1.30 -9.62
N ASN A 392 12.52 0.13 -9.31
CA ASN A 392 13.10 -0.77 -10.30
C ASN A 392 12.00 -1.62 -10.99
N LEU A 393 10.98 -0.95 -11.56
CA LEU A 393 9.72 -1.56 -11.98
C LEU A 393 9.94 -2.61 -13.06
N PHE A 394 10.76 -2.26 -14.06
CA PHE A 394 11.05 -3.08 -15.24
C PHE A 394 12.42 -3.77 -15.19
N GLY A 395 13.21 -3.49 -14.15
CA GLY A 395 14.55 -4.07 -14.05
C GLY A 395 15.47 -3.61 -15.19
N PHE A 396 16.44 -4.44 -15.51
CA PHE A 396 17.36 -4.21 -16.64
C PHE A 396 16.69 -4.34 -18.01
N MET A 397 15.46 -4.86 -18.07
CA MET A 397 14.73 -5.13 -19.32
C MET A 397 14.03 -3.88 -19.87
N ALA A 398 13.99 -2.78 -19.11
CA ALA A 398 13.28 -1.56 -19.48
C ALA A 398 13.63 -1.05 -20.88
N ARG A 399 14.90 -1.09 -21.28
CA ARG A 399 15.36 -0.55 -22.57
C ARG A 399 14.91 -1.38 -23.76
N ASP A 400 14.93 -2.70 -23.62
CA ASP A 400 14.71 -3.63 -24.73
C ASP A 400 13.25 -4.04 -24.84
N LYS A 401 12.58 -4.25 -23.68
CA LYS A 401 11.22 -4.77 -23.56
C LYS A 401 10.23 -3.78 -22.96
N GLY A 402 10.61 -2.50 -22.87
CA GLY A 402 9.78 -1.45 -22.28
C GLY A 402 8.33 -1.40 -22.80
N PRO A 403 8.09 -1.43 -24.14
CA PRO A 403 6.74 -1.42 -24.70
C PRO A 403 5.91 -2.65 -24.26
N GLU A 404 6.48 -3.85 -24.33
CA GLU A 404 5.82 -5.11 -23.93
C GLU A 404 5.50 -5.13 -22.43
N LEU A 405 6.41 -4.61 -21.60
CA LEU A 405 6.19 -4.48 -20.15
C LEU A 405 5.14 -3.42 -19.82
N CYS A 406 5.03 -2.36 -20.63
CA CYS A 406 3.95 -1.36 -20.49
C CYS A 406 2.59 -1.97 -20.84
N HIS A 407 2.52 -2.77 -21.91
CA HIS A 407 1.31 -3.54 -22.24
C HIS A 407 0.92 -4.49 -21.10
N GLU A 408 1.88 -5.27 -20.58
CA GLU A 408 1.65 -6.16 -19.44
C GLU A 408 1.19 -5.39 -18.19
N LEU A 409 1.78 -4.21 -17.93
CA LEU A 409 1.40 -3.34 -16.82
C LEU A 409 -0.05 -2.87 -16.94
N GLY A 410 -0.45 -2.41 -18.13
CA GLY A 410 -1.84 -2.02 -18.43
C GLY A 410 -2.82 -3.18 -18.20
N ASP A 411 -2.49 -4.37 -18.71
CA ASP A 411 -3.32 -5.58 -18.53
C ASP A 411 -3.42 -6.01 -17.06
N LYS A 412 -2.31 -5.97 -16.31
CA LYS A 412 -2.29 -6.35 -14.88
C LYS A 412 -3.13 -5.42 -14.03
N VAL A 413 -3.10 -4.10 -14.29
CA VAL A 413 -3.88 -3.13 -13.52
C VAL A 413 -5.37 -3.42 -13.64
N VAL A 414 -5.85 -3.73 -14.85
CA VAL A 414 -7.25 -4.07 -15.07
C VAL A 414 -7.58 -5.48 -14.57
N SER A 415 -6.72 -6.46 -14.84
CA SER A 415 -6.93 -7.86 -14.47
C SER A 415 -6.98 -8.10 -12.96
N ALA A 416 -6.42 -7.19 -12.14
CA ALA A 416 -6.56 -7.24 -10.68
C ALA A 416 -8.04 -7.28 -10.25
N GLY A 417 -8.92 -6.52 -10.90
CA GLY A 417 -10.36 -6.51 -10.62
C GLY A 417 -11.07 -7.81 -11.00
N LEU A 418 -10.64 -8.46 -12.10
CA LEU A 418 -11.14 -9.78 -12.51
C LEU A 418 -10.76 -10.87 -11.51
N VAL A 419 -9.49 -10.91 -11.11
CA VAL A 419 -8.99 -11.90 -10.13
C VAL A 419 -9.72 -11.72 -8.80
N ARG A 420 -9.91 -10.47 -8.36
CA ARG A 420 -10.68 -10.15 -7.14
C ARG A 420 -12.11 -10.69 -7.18
N GLY A 421 -12.80 -10.54 -8.31
CA GLY A 421 -14.14 -11.12 -8.50
C GLY A 421 -14.16 -12.64 -8.36
N LYS A 422 -13.20 -13.33 -9.00
CA LYS A 422 -13.07 -14.79 -8.91
C LYS A 422 -12.72 -15.28 -7.49
N GLU A 423 -11.84 -14.57 -6.81
CA GLU A 423 -11.48 -14.86 -5.41
C GLU A 423 -12.68 -14.68 -4.48
N ARG A 424 -13.48 -13.62 -4.68
CA ARG A 424 -14.68 -13.37 -3.90
C ARG A 424 -15.76 -14.44 -4.13
N GLU A 425 -16.01 -14.82 -5.38
CA GLU A 425 -16.93 -15.93 -5.70
C GLU A 425 -16.47 -17.25 -5.06
N ARG A 426 -15.16 -17.54 -5.10
CA ARG A 426 -14.58 -18.72 -4.43
C ARG A 426 -14.73 -18.65 -2.91
N ALA A 427 -14.51 -17.49 -2.30
CA ALA A 427 -14.64 -17.28 -0.86
C ALA A 427 -16.09 -17.50 -0.40
N ILE A 428 -17.07 -16.98 -1.15
CA ILE A 428 -18.51 -17.19 -0.86
C ILE A 428 -18.85 -18.68 -0.99
N GLY A 429 -18.41 -19.36 -2.05
CA GLY A 429 -18.66 -20.79 -2.21
C GLY A 429 -18.02 -21.66 -1.12
N ALA A 430 -16.83 -21.29 -0.64
CA ALA A 430 -16.16 -21.98 0.48
C ALA A 430 -16.90 -21.75 1.80
N TRP A 431 -17.35 -20.53 2.06
CA TRP A 431 -18.16 -20.19 3.23
C TRP A 431 -19.50 -20.94 3.22
N GLU A 432 -20.20 -20.96 2.08
CA GLU A 432 -21.47 -21.66 1.95
C GLU A 432 -21.32 -23.17 2.19
N LEU A 433 -20.24 -23.77 1.67
CA LEU A 433 -19.93 -25.18 1.92
C LEU A 433 -19.63 -25.44 3.40
N ALA A 434 -18.85 -24.56 4.06
CA ALA A 434 -18.55 -24.67 5.48
C ALA A 434 -19.82 -24.57 6.33
N GLU A 435 -20.72 -23.65 5.99
CA GLU A 435 -21.98 -23.45 6.70
C GLU A 435 -22.93 -24.65 6.53
N ARG A 436 -23.05 -25.19 5.31
CA ARG A 436 -23.82 -26.43 5.07
C ARG A 436 -23.23 -27.63 5.81
N THR A 437 -21.90 -27.73 5.86
CA THR A 437 -21.23 -28.80 6.61
C THR A 437 -21.51 -28.66 8.11
N ARG A 438 -21.49 -27.45 8.66
CA ARG A 438 -21.82 -27.16 10.06
C ARG A 438 -23.24 -27.60 10.41
N LEU A 439 -24.22 -27.27 9.57
CA LEU A 439 -25.62 -27.67 9.76
C LEU A 439 -25.80 -29.19 9.64
N ALA A 440 -25.14 -29.83 8.68
CA ALA A 440 -25.21 -31.27 8.50
C ALA A 440 -24.64 -32.02 9.72
N VAL A 441 -23.49 -31.59 10.24
CA VAL A 441 -22.89 -32.17 11.45
C VAL A 441 -23.80 -31.98 12.68
N ALA A 442 -24.35 -30.79 12.88
CA ALA A 442 -25.29 -30.53 13.98
C ALA A 442 -26.56 -31.40 13.88
N SER A 443 -27.09 -31.62 12.67
CA SER A 443 -28.23 -32.50 12.46
C SER A 443 -27.90 -33.98 12.74
N ALA A 444 -26.72 -34.45 12.31
CA ALA A 444 -26.25 -35.80 12.57
C ALA A 444 -26.04 -36.05 14.08
N GLN A 445 -25.53 -35.05 14.81
CA GLN A 445 -25.38 -35.11 16.27
C GLN A 445 -26.74 -35.23 16.97
N ARG A 446 -27.74 -34.42 16.57
CA ARG A 446 -29.11 -34.51 17.13
C ARG A 446 -29.78 -35.86 16.85
N SER A 447 -29.53 -36.45 15.68
CA SER A 447 -30.04 -37.79 15.36
C SER A 447 -29.40 -38.85 16.25
N ARG A 448 -28.10 -38.74 16.55
CA ARG A 448 -27.40 -39.66 17.46
C ARG A 448 -27.91 -39.57 18.90
N THR A 449 -28.13 -38.38 19.43
CA THR A 449 -28.67 -38.20 20.80
C THR A 449 -30.09 -38.75 20.92
N ARG A 450 -30.93 -38.58 19.89
CA ARG A 450 -32.27 -39.18 19.86
C ARG A 450 -32.25 -40.70 19.81
N THR A 451 -31.32 -41.31 19.08
CA THR A 451 -31.19 -42.77 19.06
C THR A 451 -30.65 -43.32 20.37
N SER A 452 -29.75 -42.62 21.07
CA SER A 452 -29.28 -43.07 22.38
C SER A 452 -30.36 -42.99 23.46
N GLU A 453 -31.16 -41.91 23.50
CA GLU A 453 -32.25 -41.75 24.48
C GLU A 453 -33.43 -42.72 24.26
N GLY A 454 -33.59 -43.27 23.05
CA GLY A 454 -34.64 -44.25 22.73
C GLY A 454 -34.31 -45.70 23.09
N THR A 455 -33.08 -46.01 23.52
CA THR A 455 -32.65 -47.39 23.79
C THR A 455 -32.62 -47.73 25.30
N ASP A 456 -32.84 -46.75 26.18
CA ASP A 456 -32.79 -46.91 27.65
C ASP A 456 -34.20 -47.03 28.31
N SER A 457 -35.28 -47.30 27.57
CA SER A 457 -36.66 -47.35 28.13
C SER A 457 -37.51 -48.58 27.83
N GLU A 458 -36.97 -49.64 27.22
CA GLU A 458 -37.66 -50.94 27.17
C GLU A 458 -36.66 -52.09 27.38
N GLY A 459 -36.75 -52.77 28.54
CA GLY A 459 -36.09 -54.07 28.70
C GLY A 459 -35.63 -54.47 30.10
N ASP A 460 -36.38 -54.15 31.16
CA ASP A 460 -36.27 -54.88 32.43
C ASP A 460 -37.24 -56.08 32.34
N GLY A 461 -36.70 -57.26 32.06
CA GLY A 461 -37.47 -58.45 31.69
C GLY A 461 -36.59 -59.69 31.53
N ASP A 462 -35.93 -60.03 32.63
CA ASP A 462 -35.25 -61.27 33.05
C ASP A 462 -35.48 -62.56 32.21
N GLY A 463 -34.41 -63.30 31.93
CA GLY A 463 -34.49 -64.62 31.30
C GLY A 463 -33.20 -65.21 30.71
N SER A 464 -32.16 -65.39 31.54
CA SER A 464 -31.07 -66.39 31.43
C SER A 464 -30.61 -66.89 30.04
N GLY A 465 -29.41 -66.48 29.61
CA GLY A 465 -28.75 -66.97 28.39
C GLY A 465 -27.27 -66.62 28.29
N SER A 466 -26.52 -67.02 29.32
CA SER A 466 -25.06 -66.92 29.47
C SER A 466 -24.25 -67.27 28.20
N ASP A 467 -23.22 -66.48 27.94
CA ASP A 467 -21.98 -66.80 27.19
C ASP A 467 -21.94 -66.83 25.65
N GLY A 468 -23.05 -66.55 24.94
CA GLY A 468 -23.06 -66.54 23.47
C GLY A 468 -22.80 -65.17 22.80
N GLU A 469 -23.18 -64.08 23.47
CA GLU A 469 -23.34 -62.77 22.81
C GLU A 469 -22.12 -61.87 22.93
N ALA A 470 -21.40 -61.92 24.06
CA ALA A 470 -20.11 -61.24 24.23
C ALA A 470 -19.02 -61.79 23.29
N ALA A 471 -19.03 -63.11 23.03
CA ALA A 471 -18.09 -63.75 22.10
C ALA A 471 -18.38 -63.42 20.63
N ARG A 472 -19.66 -63.22 20.27
CA ARG A 472 -20.07 -62.84 18.91
C ARG A 472 -19.86 -61.35 18.62
N ALA A 473 -20.00 -60.49 19.63
CA ALA A 473 -19.66 -59.07 19.53
C ALA A 473 -18.14 -58.88 19.34
N ALA A 474 -17.31 -59.59 20.13
CA ALA A 474 -15.86 -59.55 20.00
C ALA A 474 -15.37 -60.10 18.65
N ALA A 475 -16.01 -61.15 18.10
CA ALA A 475 -15.67 -61.69 16.79
C ALA A 475 -16.00 -60.73 15.63
N ARG A 476 -17.12 -60.00 15.70
CA ARG A 476 -17.49 -58.99 14.69
C ARG A 476 -16.59 -57.76 14.75
N GLU A 477 -16.16 -57.37 15.94
CA GLU A 477 -15.25 -56.24 16.13
C GLU A 477 -13.82 -56.58 15.68
N ALA A 478 -13.37 -57.83 15.88
CA ALA A 478 -12.10 -58.32 15.35
C ALA A 478 -12.10 -58.44 13.81
N GLU A 479 -13.20 -58.88 13.20
CA GLU A 479 -13.33 -58.95 11.73
C GLU A 479 -13.38 -57.54 11.10
N ALA A 480 -14.08 -56.60 11.72
CA ALA A 480 -14.10 -55.20 11.29
C ALA A 480 -12.72 -54.53 11.41
N ALA A 481 -11.97 -54.81 12.48
CA ALA A 481 -10.61 -54.31 12.67
C ALA A 481 -9.63 -54.88 11.63
N GLU A 482 -9.79 -56.14 11.22
CA GLU A 482 -8.95 -56.77 10.20
C GLU A 482 -9.20 -56.19 8.80
N ILE A 483 -10.46 -55.94 8.43
CA ILE A 483 -10.84 -55.33 7.15
C ILE A 483 -10.31 -53.89 7.06
N GLU A 484 -10.40 -53.11 8.15
CA GLU A 484 -9.87 -51.74 8.19
C GLU A 484 -8.33 -51.73 8.14
N ARG A 485 -7.67 -52.71 8.76
CA ARG A 485 -6.21 -52.89 8.68
C ARG A 485 -5.74 -53.27 7.27
N GLN A 486 -6.47 -54.14 6.56
CA GLN A 486 -6.19 -54.46 5.15
C GLN A 486 -6.41 -53.26 4.23
N ARG A 487 -7.42 -52.42 4.50
CA ARG A 487 -7.67 -51.18 3.76
C ARG A 487 -6.55 -50.15 3.93
N GLN A 488 -5.99 -50.02 5.13
CA GLN A 488 -4.84 -49.16 5.41
C GLN A 488 -3.53 -49.69 4.81
N LEU A 489 -3.34 -51.02 4.74
CA LEU A 489 -2.22 -51.65 4.04
C LEU A 489 -2.31 -51.48 2.50
N ALA A 490 -3.51 -51.49 1.92
CA ALA A 490 -3.72 -51.21 0.50
C ALA A 490 -3.45 -49.73 0.16
N LEU A 491 -3.87 -48.80 1.02
CA LEU A 491 -3.62 -47.36 0.85
C LEU A 491 -2.13 -46.99 1.05
N SER A 492 -1.39 -47.71 1.90
CA SER A 492 0.05 -47.51 2.08
C SER A 492 0.89 -48.13 0.96
N ARG A 493 0.43 -49.20 0.30
CA ARG A 493 1.06 -49.77 -0.90
C ARG A 493 0.80 -48.97 -2.20
N ALA A 494 -0.31 -48.23 -2.28
CA ALA A 494 -0.67 -47.46 -3.47
C ALA A 494 0.03 -46.09 -3.63
N ARG A 495 0.79 -45.61 -2.62
CA ARG A 495 1.43 -44.28 -2.66
C ARG A 495 2.95 -44.27 -2.65
N ARG A 496 3.60 -45.45 -2.66
CA ARG A 496 5.07 -45.59 -2.79
C ARG A 496 5.41 -46.21 -4.14
N GLY A 497 5.55 -45.37 -5.17
CA GLY A 497 5.99 -45.77 -6.51
C GLY A 497 6.54 -44.58 -7.30
N HIS A 498 7.83 -44.62 -7.56
CA HIS A 498 8.68 -43.54 -8.05
C HIS A 498 8.72 -43.46 -9.59
N ARG A 499 9.03 -42.25 -10.07
CA ARG A 499 9.12 -41.74 -11.45
C ARG A 499 10.09 -42.51 -12.37
N SER A 500 9.86 -42.41 -13.69
CA SER A 500 10.91 -42.08 -14.68
C SER A 500 10.35 -41.48 -16.00
N ALA A 501 11.10 -40.48 -16.48
CA ALA A 501 11.26 -39.82 -17.80
C ALA A 501 10.80 -40.60 -19.07
N ALA A 502 10.55 -40.06 -20.27
CA ALA A 502 10.51 -38.73 -20.91
C ALA A 502 10.01 -38.93 -22.37
N HIS A 503 9.78 -37.83 -23.09
CA HIS A 503 9.61 -37.65 -24.55
C HIS A 503 8.21 -37.69 -25.22
N SER A 504 7.87 -36.51 -25.80
CA SER A 504 7.31 -36.28 -27.16
C SER A 504 5.82 -36.62 -27.39
N THR A 505 4.97 -35.93 -28.16
CA THR A 505 4.86 -34.64 -28.87
C THR A 505 3.46 -34.67 -29.49
N PHE A 506 2.77 -33.53 -29.61
CA PHE A 506 1.58 -33.30 -30.47
C PHE A 506 0.37 -34.26 -30.38
N SER A 507 -0.75 -33.74 -29.87
CA SER A 507 -2.07 -34.03 -30.44
C SER A 507 -2.95 -32.79 -30.41
N LEU A 508 -3.27 -32.32 -31.61
CA LEU A 508 -4.31 -31.36 -31.94
C LEU A 508 -5.67 -32.06 -31.81
N ARG A 509 -6.64 -31.32 -31.23
CA ARG A 509 -8.06 -31.65 -31.04
C ARG A 509 -8.35 -32.64 -29.90
N ASP A 510 -8.84 -32.10 -28.78
CA ASP A 510 -10.06 -32.65 -28.21
C ASP A 510 -10.88 -31.61 -27.43
N ARG A 511 -12.19 -31.63 -27.69
CA ARG A 511 -13.21 -30.79 -27.07
C ARG A 511 -13.37 -31.18 -25.59
N PRO A 512 -13.52 -30.24 -24.64
CA PRO A 512 -13.95 -30.63 -23.30
C PRO A 512 -15.43 -30.96 -23.34
N SER A 513 -15.72 -32.26 -23.47
CA SER A 513 -17.00 -32.83 -23.06
C SER A 513 -17.16 -32.63 -21.56
N ARG A 514 -18.17 -31.82 -21.25
CA ARG A 514 -18.76 -31.55 -19.96
C ARG A 514 -19.10 -32.86 -19.23
N ARG A 515 -18.29 -33.25 -18.24
CA ARG A 515 -18.71 -34.16 -17.17
C ARG A 515 -18.18 -33.69 -15.82
N GLY A 516 -19.14 -33.39 -14.94
CA GLY A 516 -19.09 -33.53 -13.49
C GLY A 516 -17.82 -33.08 -12.77
N ALA A 517 -17.90 -31.92 -12.13
CA ALA A 517 -17.07 -31.60 -10.99
C ALA A 517 -17.23 -32.67 -9.90
N ALA A 518 -16.32 -33.62 -9.87
CA ALA A 518 -16.05 -34.46 -8.72
C ALA A 518 -14.58 -34.26 -8.38
N SER A 519 -14.31 -33.57 -7.26
CA SER A 519 -13.19 -33.80 -6.32
C SER A 519 -12.74 -32.49 -5.69
N ALA A 520 -13.19 -32.26 -4.46
CA ALA A 520 -12.39 -31.64 -3.41
C ALA A 520 -12.44 -32.59 -2.21
N SER A 521 -11.73 -33.70 -2.30
CA SER A 521 -11.54 -34.63 -1.18
C SER A 521 -10.33 -34.18 -0.36
N ILE A 522 -10.57 -33.33 0.63
CA ILE A 522 -9.76 -33.28 1.84
C ILE A 522 -10.67 -33.79 2.95
N ALA A 523 -10.54 -35.08 3.27
CA ALA A 523 -11.31 -35.73 4.31
C ALA A 523 -10.38 -36.62 5.16
N THR A 524 -10.15 -36.17 6.39
CA THR A 524 -9.79 -37.02 7.53
C THR A 524 -10.89 -36.81 8.56
N GLY A 525 -11.92 -37.66 8.49
CA GLY A 525 -13.08 -37.67 9.41
C GLY A 525 -14.29 -38.39 8.79
N PRO A 526 -15.21 -38.94 9.60
CA PRO A 526 -16.40 -39.65 9.11
C PRO A 526 -17.27 -38.72 8.26
N SER A 527 -17.52 -39.08 6.99
CA SER A 527 -18.18 -38.21 6.02
C SER A 527 -19.67 -38.08 6.32
N VAL A 528 -20.06 -36.97 6.93
CA VAL A 528 -21.48 -36.58 7.02
C VAL A 528 -21.94 -36.15 5.63
N PRO A 529 -23.03 -36.72 5.08
CA PRO A 529 -23.57 -36.31 3.78
C PRO A 529 -24.08 -34.86 3.85
N VAL A 530 -23.46 -33.96 3.07
CA VAL A 530 -23.82 -32.53 3.02
C VAL A 530 -24.93 -32.32 1.98
N PRO A 531 -26.04 -31.64 2.31
CA PRO A 531 -27.15 -31.39 1.37
C PRO A 531 -26.69 -30.50 0.20
N PRO A 532 -27.33 -30.59 -0.99
CA PRO A 532 -27.03 -29.71 -2.13
C PRO A 532 -27.31 -28.23 -1.79
N PRO A 533 -26.67 -27.28 -2.49
CA PRO A 533 -26.88 -25.86 -2.25
C PRO A 533 -28.27 -25.40 -2.71
N ASP A 534 -29.01 -24.72 -1.84
CA ASP A 534 -30.32 -24.13 -2.17
C ASP A 534 -30.18 -22.73 -2.79
N THR A 535 -29.04 -22.06 -2.55
CA THR A 535 -28.73 -20.71 -3.04
C THR A 535 -27.52 -20.72 -3.98
N LEU A 536 -27.58 -19.96 -5.06
CA LEU A 536 -26.46 -19.73 -5.98
C LEU A 536 -26.02 -18.27 -5.94
N TYR A 537 -24.81 -18.02 -5.48
CA TYR A 537 -24.17 -16.70 -5.46
C TYR A 537 -23.32 -16.50 -6.71
N LEU A 538 -23.52 -15.38 -7.41
CA LEU A 538 -22.71 -14.97 -8.55
C LEU A 538 -22.16 -13.55 -8.31
N VAL A 539 -20.89 -13.34 -8.65
CA VAL A 539 -20.21 -12.04 -8.42
C VAL A 539 -19.66 -11.52 -9.73
N LEU A 540 -20.02 -10.29 -10.08
CA LEU A 540 -19.47 -9.55 -11.21
C LEU A 540 -18.03 -9.10 -10.91
N PRO A 541 -17.13 -9.11 -11.91
CA PRO A 541 -15.74 -8.68 -11.71
C PRO A 541 -15.68 -7.19 -11.38
N ALA A 542 -14.74 -6.76 -10.55
CA ALA A 542 -14.61 -5.33 -10.29
C ALA A 542 -14.00 -4.59 -11.49
N LEU A 543 -14.47 -3.37 -11.74
CA LEU A 543 -13.78 -2.43 -12.62
C LEU A 543 -12.53 -1.86 -11.92
N PRO A 544 -11.48 -1.50 -12.67
CA PRO A 544 -10.31 -0.84 -12.10
C PRO A 544 -10.68 0.53 -11.52
N THR A 545 -10.12 0.85 -10.35
CA THR A 545 -10.30 2.15 -9.69
C THR A 545 -9.15 3.12 -9.95
N ILE A 546 -8.02 2.62 -10.45
CA ILE A 546 -6.84 3.44 -10.76
C ILE A 546 -7.17 4.40 -11.89
N LYS A 547 -7.04 5.69 -11.59
CA LYS A 547 -7.16 6.81 -12.52
C LYS A 547 -5.80 7.28 -13.03
N THR A 548 -4.73 7.09 -12.25
CA THR A 548 -3.39 7.51 -12.66
C THR A 548 -2.31 6.56 -12.16
N LEU A 549 -1.36 6.26 -13.03
CA LEU A 549 -0.15 5.53 -12.70
C LEU A 549 1.06 6.37 -13.09
N CYS A 550 1.98 6.57 -12.16
CA CYS A 550 3.14 7.40 -12.34
C CYS A 550 4.40 6.55 -12.15
N MET A 551 5.33 6.56 -13.11
CA MET A 551 6.53 5.72 -13.10
C MET A 551 7.79 6.49 -13.54
N GLY A 552 7.86 7.73 -13.10
CA GLY A 552 8.88 8.68 -13.45
C GLY A 552 10.26 8.25 -12.92
N GLY A 553 11.18 7.94 -13.83
CA GLY A 553 12.52 7.46 -13.49
C GLY A 553 13.02 6.39 -14.46
N GLU A 554 12.17 5.44 -14.81
CA GLU A 554 12.50 4.41 -15.82
C GLU A 554 12.61 5.03 -17.22
N ALA A 555 11.70 5.95 -17.53
CA ALA A 555 11.61 6.61 -18.82
C ALA A 555 12.54 7.82 -19.00
N HIS A 556 13.27 8.25 -17.95
CA HIS A 556 13.99 9.53 -17.95
C HIS A 556 15.10 9.66 -19.01
N SER A 557 15.65 8.54 -19.46
CA SER A 557 16.72 8.47 -20.47
C SER A 557 16.19 8.17 -21.87
N LEU A 558 14.87 8.04 -22.04
CA LEU A 558 14.24 7.69 -23.30
C LEU A 558 13.91 8.93 -24.12
N SER A 559 13.87 8.76 -25.44
CA SER A 559 13.38 9.81 -26.34
C SER A 559 11.87 9.98 -26.20
N ALA A 560 11.35 11.17 -26.50
CA ALA A 560 9.91 11.45 -26.45
C ALA A 560 9.08 10.47 -27.31
N THR A 561 9.62 10.00 -28.44
CA THR A 561 8.97 9.00 -29.30
C THR A 561 8.81 7.65 -28.61
N ARG A 562 9.86 7.18 -27.91
CA ARG A 562 9.80 5.91 -27.14
C ARG A 562 8.88 6.02 -25.94
N VAL A 563 8.86 7.17 -25.28
CA VAL A 563 7.91 7.44 -24.19
C VAL A 563 6.47 7.36 -24.69
N ARG A 564 6.18 7.93 -25.86
CA ARG A 564 4.86 7.84 -26.47
C ARG A 564 4.48 6.40 -26.84
N GLU A 565 5.41 5.63 -27.38
CA GLU A 565 5.20 4.20 -27.66
C GLU A 565 4.86 3.40 -26.39
N TRP A 566 5.53 3.69 -25.26
CA TRP A 566 5.21 3.07 -23.97
C TRP A 566 3.79 3.43 -23.48
N GLU A 567 3.40 4.70 -23.63
CA GLU A 567 2.05 5.16 -23.29
C GLU A 567 1.00 4.46 -24.17
N GLU A 568 1.22 4.38 -25.48
CA GLU A 568 0.34 3.70 -26.43
C GLU A 568 0.18 2.20 -26.09
N GLU A 569 1.28 1.49 -25.82
CA GLU A 569 1.24 0.08 -25.43
C GLU A 569 0.58 -0.16 -24.07
N PHE A 570 0.79 0.71 -23.10
CA PHE A 570 0.06 0.66 -21.82
C PHE A 570 -1.45 0.75 -22.04
N HIS A 571 -1.90 1.68 -22.87
CA HIS A 571 -3.32 1.83 -23.19
C HIS A 571 -3.88 0.67 -24.02
N ALA A 572 -3.07 0.05 -24.87
CA ALA A 572 -3.45 -1.18 -25.57
C ALA A 572 -3.66 -2.34 -24.58
N GLY A 573 -2.72 -2.56 -23.66
CA GLY A 573 -2.84 -3.58 -22.62
C GLY A 573 -4.01 -3.34 -21.66
N TRP A 574 -4.27 -2.08 -21.32
CA TRP A 574 -5.45 -1.67 -20.54
C TRP A 574 -6.76 -2.08 -21.25
N ARG A 575 -6.87 -1.79 -22.55
CA ARG A 575 -8.06 -2.11 -23.35
C ARG A 575 -8.28 -3.62 -23.46
N ASP A 576 -7.21 -4.38 -23.70
CA ASP A 576 -7.25 -5.84 -23.74
C ASP A 576 -7.72 -6.41 -22.39
N GLY A 577 -7.22 -5.85 -21.28
CA GLY A 577 -7.66 -6.17 -19.93
C GLY A 577 -9.16 -5.92 -19.73
N LEU A 578 -9.67 -4.76 -20.18
CA LEU A 578 -11.09 -4.43 -20.07
C LEU A 578 -11.97 -5.37 -20.91
N GLY A 579 -11.51 -5.76 -22.10
CA GLY A 579 -12.18 -6.76 -22.92
C GLY A 579 -12.33 -8.11 -22.21
N LYS A 580 -11.28 -8.57 -21.50
CA LYS A 580 -11.34 -9.78 -20.66
C LYS A 580 -12.33 -9.64 -19.51
N VAL A 581 -12.38 -8.47 -18.85
CA VAL A 581 -13.32 -8.18 -17.76
C VAL A 581 -14.77 -8.20 -18.28
N LEU A 582 -15.05 -7.52 -19.39
CA LEU A 582 -16.37 -7.50 -20.02
C LEU A 582 -16.82 -8.90 -20.45
N GLY A 583 -15.95 -9.66 -21.10
CA GLY A 583 -16.26 -11.05 -21.50
C GLY A 583 -16.58 -11.94 -20.30
N TRP A 584 -15.87 -11.77 -19.18
CA TRP A 584 -16.21 -12.47 -17.95
C TRP A 584 -17.55 -12.02 -17.36
N ALA A 585 -17.83 -10.72 -17.32
CA ALA A 585 -19.10 -10.18 -16.85
C ALA A 585 -20.29 -10.71 -17.68
N GLN A 586 -20.13 -10.78 -19.00
CA GLN A 586 -21.12 -11.39 -19.91
C GLN A 586 -21.33 -12.88 -19.61
N HIS A 587 -20.25 -13.64 -19.38
CA HIS A 587 -20.35 -15.05 -19.00
C HIS A 587 -21.10 -15.24 -17.67
N ILE A 588 -20.86 -14.38 -16.67
CA ILE A 588 -21.60 -14.39 -15.40
C ILE A 588 -23.08 -14.05 -15.62
N ALA A 589 -23.39 -13.05 -16.44
CA ALA A 589 -24.77 -12.71 -16.80
C ALA A 589 -25.51 -13.89 -17.46
N GLU A 590 -24.88 -14.57 -18.42
CA GLU A 590 -25.47 -15.75 -19.05
C GLU A 590 -25.64 -16.92 -18.08
N ARG A 591 -24.73 -17.07 -17.11
CA ARG A 591 -24.86 -18.08 -16.05
C ARG A 591 -26.03 -17.77 -15.12
N TYR A 592 -26.20 -16.49 -14.75
CA TYR A 592 -27.31 -16.00 -13.94
C TYR A 592 -28.66 -16.26 -14.61
N GLU A 593 -28.82 -15.84 -15.87
CA GLU A 593 -30.08 -16.05 -16.61
C GLU A 593 -30.40 -17.54 -16.82
N ARG A 594 -29.40 -18.36 -17.11
CA ARG A 594 -29.58 -19.82 -17.25
C ARG A 594 -29.97 -20.46 -15.91
N ALA A 595 -29.46 -19.96 -14.79
CA ALA A 595 -29.85 -20.43 -13.49
C ALA A 595 -31.30 -20.05 -13.18
N LEU A 596 -31.71 -18.80 -13.45
CA LEU A 596 -33.08 -18.33 -13.23
C LEU A 596 -34.10 -19.16 -14.00
N ARG A 597 -33.88 -19.36 -15.32
CA ARG A 597 -34.78 -20.19 -16.14
C ARG A 597 -34.91 -21.61 -15.59
N LYS A 598 -33.81 -22.22 -15.14
CA LYS A 598 -33.86 -23.57 -14.54
C LYS A 598 -34.61 -23.60 -13.21
N ALA A 599 -34.46 -22.57 -12.38
CA ALA A 599 -35.20 -22.46 -11.13
C ALA A 599 -36.69 -22.28 -11.40
N ASP A 600 -37.07 -21.45 -12.37
CA ASP A 600 -38.46 -21.22 -12.77
C ASP A 600 -39.09 -22.49 -13.37
N GLU A 601 -38.37 -23.19 -14.26
CA GLU A 601 -38.77 -24.48 -14.82
C GLU A 601 -39.00 -25.52 -13.71
N TRP A 602 -38.14 -25.56 -12.70
CA TRP A 602 -38.29 -26.45 -11.55
C TRP A 602 -39.52 -26.09 -10.70
N ARG A 603 -39.70 -24.81 -10.36
CA ARG A 603 -40.90 -24.35 -9.61
C ARG A 603 -42.19 -24.66 -10.37
N ALA A 604 -42.20 -24.48 -11.69
CA ALA A 604 -43.33 -24.84 -12.53
C ALA A 604 -43.61 -26.36 -12.53
N GLN A 605 -42.56 -27.20 -12.53
CA GLN A 605 -42.69 -28.65 -12.42
C GLN A 605 -43.25 -29.08 -11.05
N GLU A 606 -42.80 -28.46 -9.96
CA GLU A 606 -43.32 -28.73 -8.61
C GLU A 606 -44.82 -28.38 -8.50
N VAL A 607 -45.23 -27.21 -8.98
CA VAL A 607 -46.65 -26.81 -9.02
C VAL A 607 -47.47 -27.81 -9.83
N LYS A 608 -46.96 -28.25 -10.99
CA LYS A 608 -47.64 -29.23 -11.85
C LYS A 608 -47.73 -30.62 -11.21
N ALA A 609 -46.72 -31.02 -10.44
CA ALA A 609 -46.72 -32.26 -9.67
C ALA A 609 -47.73 -32.20 -8.52
N SER A 610 -47.80 -31.07 -7.80
CA SER A 610 -48.75 -30.85 -6.69
C SER A 610 -50.21 -30.81 -7.16
N ILE A 611 -50.49 -30.32 -8.37
CA ILE A 611 -51.85 -30.32 -8.93
C ILE A 611 -52.29 -31.73 -9.34
N LYS A 612 -51.37 -32.56 -9.85
CA LYS A 612 -51.66 -33.96 -10.25
C LYS A 612 -51.92 -34.89 -9.05
N SER A 613 -51.38 -34.61 -7.88
CA SER A 613 -51.61 -35.43 -6.67
C SER A 613 -52.97 -35.17 -6.00
N ASN A 614 -53.67 -34.08 -6.32
CA ASN A 614 -54.96 -33.71 -5.71
C ASN A 614 -56.18 -33.98 -6.62
N GLY A 615 -56.01 -34.63 -7.78
CA GLY A 615 -57.14 -35.04 -8.62
C GLY A 615 -57.83 -36.30 -8.07
N PRO A 616 -59.18 -36.33 -7.95
CA PRO A 616 -59.89 -37.51 -7.44
C PRO A 616 -59.72 -38.70 -8.39
N SER A 617 -59.02 -39.73 -7.95
CA SER A 617 -58.82 -40.98 -8.69
C SER A 617 -60.14 -41.76 -8.80
N LYS A 618 -60.84 -41.62 -9.93
CA LYS A 618 -61.90 -42.54 -10.37
C LYS A 618 -61.54 -43.06 -11.77
N GLY A 619 -61.23 -44.35 -11.89
CA GLY A 619 -61.17 -45.01 -13.20
C GLY A 619 -60.18 -46.17 -13.34
N LYS A 620 -60.69 -47.37 -13.01
CA LYS A 620 -60.23 -48.71 -13.41
C LYS A 620 -59.62 -48.75 -14.84
N GLY A 621 -58.38 -49.24 -15.00
CA GLY A 621 -57.78 -49.46 -16.33
C GLY A 621 -56.40 -50.10 -16.32
N LYS A 622 -56.36 -51.38 -16.71
CA LYS A 622 -55.25 -52.33 -16.88
C LYS A 622 -53.94 -51.80 -17.52
N ALA A 623 -52.82 -52.15 -16.86
CA ALA A 623 -51.50 -52.58 -17.37
C ALA A 623 -50.76 -51.81 -18.50
N SER A 624 -49.62 -51.22 -18.15
CA SER A 624 -48.31 -51.46 -18.81
C SER A 624 -47.21 -50.83 -17.96
N ALA A 625 -46.43 -51.66 -17.27
CA ALA A 625 -45.32 -51.25 -16.43
C ALA A 625 -44.06 -51.09 -17.28
N SER A 626 -43.74 -49.86 -17.68
CA SER A 626 -42.39 -49.45 -18.06
C SER A 626 -41.87 -48.47 -17.00
N THR A 627 -41.40 -49.06 -15.89
CA THR A 627 -40.75 -48.34 -14.79
C THR A 627 -39.38 -47.84 -15.26
N SER A 628 -39.36 -46.74 -16.01
CA SER A 628 -38.16 -45.91 -16.13
C SER A 628 -38.13 -44.99 -14.92
N THR A 629 -37.54 -45.48 -13.83
CA THR A 629 -37.07 -44.68 -12.71
C THR A 629 -36.04 -43.69 -13.24
N LYS A 630 -36.52 -42.52 -13.72
CA LYS A 630 -35.64 -41.37 -13.93
C LYS A 630 -34.96 -41.09 -12.58
N PRO A 631 -33.62 -41.07 -12.51
CA PRO A 631 -32.94 -40.76 -11.28
C PRO A 631 -33.44 -39.41 -10.79
N ALA A 632 -33.80 -39.32 -9.51
CA ALA A 632 -34.21 -38.08 -8.87
C ALA A 632 -33.12 -37.03 -9.13
N GLY A 633 -33.37 -36.14 -10.10
CA GLY A 633 -32.44 -35.09 -10.44
C GLY A 633 -32.22 -34.25 -9.19
N THR A 634 -30.96 -34.02 -8.83
CA THR A 634 -30.62 -33.13 -7.72
C THR A 634 -31.29 -31.78 -7.97
N ARG A 635 -32.12 -31.36 -7.01
CA ARG A 635 -32.86 -30.09 -7.03
C ARG A 635 -31.91 -28.95 -7.41
N PRO A 636 -32.22 -28.14 -8.45
CA PRO A 636 -31.41 -26.97 -8.78
C PRO A 636 -31.56 -25.90 -7.68
N PRO A 637 -30.54 -25.03 -7.48
CA PRO A 637 -30.66 -23.89 -6.57
C PRO A 637 -31.86 -23.03 -6.97
N THR A 638 -32.74 -22.73 -6.01
CA THR A 638 -33.96 -21.95 -6.26
C THR A 638 -33.84 -20.49 -5.89
N ASP A 639 -32.88 -20.14 -5.02
CA ASP A 639 -32.51 -18.76 -4.70
C ASP A 639 -31.23 -18.42 -5.49
N ILE A 640 -31.27 -17.41 -6.36
CA ILE A 640 -30.16 -17.06 -7.24
C ILE A 640 -29.90 -15.57 -7.09
N ARG A 641 -28.70 -15.22 -6.65
CA ARG A 641 -28.34 -13.85 -6.30
C ARG A 641 -27.11 -13.39 -7.08
N LEU A 642 -27.19 -12.16 -7.57
CA LEU A 642 -26.12 -11.52 -8.33
C LEU A 642 -25.57 -10.34 -7.54
N PHE A 643 -24.25 -10.26 -7.42
CA PHE A 643 -23.56 -9.22 -6.67
C PHE A 643 -22.57 -8.46 -7.55
N ARG A 644 -22.36 -7.19 -7.22
CA ARG A 644 -21.28 -6.35 -7.76
C ARG A 644 -20.48 -5.71 -6.63
N PHE A 645 -19.29 -5.22 -6.97
CA PHE A 645 -18.53 -4.35 -6.08
C PHE A 645 -19.13 -2.93 -6.07
N PRO A 646 -19.01 -2.19 -4.95
CA PRO A 646 -19.40 -0.79 -4.86
C PRO A 646 -18.50 0.06 -5.77
N ALA A 647 -19.07 1.17 -6.26
CA ALA A 647 -18.25 2.22 -6.84
C ALA A 647 -17.40 2.90 -5.74
N PRO A 648 -16.28 3.57 -6.07
CA PRO A 648 -15.39 4.20 -5.08
C PRO A 648 -16.08 5.18 -4.11
N ASP A 649 -17.15 5.84 -4.60
CA ASP A 649 -17.94 6.84 -3.88
C ASP A 649 -19.25 6.28 -3.30
N GLU A 650 -19.52 4.98 -3.50
CA GLU A 650 -20.72 4.32 -2.99
C GLU A 650 -20.43 3.75 -1.60
N GLU A 651 -21.06 4.31 -0.57
CA GLU A 651 -20.93 3.80 0.79
C GLU A 651 -21.57 2.41 0.93
N THR A 652 -20.83 1.47 1.51
CA THR A 652 -21.35 0.15 1.87
C THR A 652 -21.53 0.07 3.37
N ALA A 653 -22.60 -0.60 3.80
CA ALA A 653 -22.84 -0.84 5.22
C ALA A 653 -21.63 -1.56 5.83
N ARG A 654 -21.14 -1.06 6.98
CA ARG A 654 -20.06 -1.69 7.76
C ARG A 654 -20.59 -3.03 8.30
N CYS A 655 -20.40 -4.11 7.56
CA CYS A 655 -20.78 -5.45 7.99
C CYS A 655 -19.64 -6.12 8.77
N HIS A 656 -20.00 -7.05 9.67
CA HIS A 656 -19.07 -7.84 10.46
C HIS A 656 -18.08 -8.63 9.59
N SER A 657 -16.82 -8.74 10.03
CA SER A 657 -15.70 -9.30 9.26
C SER A 657 -15.86 -10.77 8.83
N SER A 658 -16.82 -11.49 9.41
CA SER A 658 -17.08 -12.90 9.12
C SER A 658 -18.04 -13.14 7.94
N ASP A 659 -18.67 -12.11 7.40
CA ASP A 659 -19.60 -12.23 6.27
C ASP A 659 -18.86 -12.09 4.91
N PRO A 660 -18.79 -13.16 4.09
CA PRO A 660 -18.17 -13.08 2.76
C PRO A 660 -18.99 -12.27 1.74
N LEU A 661 -20.18 -11.78 2.10
CA LEU A 661 -20.97 -10.85 1.31
C LEU A 661 -20.74 -9.39 1.72
N ALA A 662 -20.04 -9.14 2.84
CA ALA A 662 -19.76 -7.79 3.33
C ALA A 662 -19.09 -6.92 2.25
N GLY A 663 -19.61 -5.72 2.03
CA GLY A 663 -19.08 -4.79 1.02
C GLY A 663 -19.37 -5.18 -0.43
N LEU A 664 -20.26 -6.15 -0.69
CA LEU A 664 -20.87 -6.36 -2.01
C LEU A 664 -22.29 -5.77 -2.04
N ILE A 665 -22.73 -5.41 -3.24
CA ILE A 665 -24.07 -4.87 -3.49
C ILE A 665 -24.84 -5.88 -4.32
N GLU A 666 -26.00 -6.30 -3.80
CA GLU A 666 -26.92 -7.17 -4.52
C GLU A 666 -27.58 -6.39 -5.67
N VAL A 667 -27.57 -6.98 -6.86
CA VAL A 667 -28.13 -6.41 -8.08
C VAL A 667 -29.48 -7.06 -8.32
N PHE A 668 -30.53 -6.24 -8.49
CA PHE A 668 -31.88 -6.68 -8.86
C PHE A 668 -32.15 -6.32 -10.32
N PRO A 669 -31.70 -7.14 -11.28
CA PRO A 669 -31.73 -6.77 -12.69
C PRO A 669 -33.16 -6.74 -13.24
N GLN A 670 -33.52 -5.62 -13.89
CA GLN A 670 -34.68 -5.53 -14.78
C GLN A 670 -34.32 -5.85 -16.25
N GLY A 671 -33.03 -6.11 -16.51
CA GLY A 671 -32.46 -6.41 -17.82
C GLY A 671 -30.97 -6.75 -17.71
N ARG A 672 -30.16 -6.30 -18.68
CA ARG A 672 -28.67 -6.39 -18.64
C ARG A 672 -28.00 -5.02 -18.46
N ASP A 673 -28.71 -4.08 -17.86
CA ASP A 673 -28.25 -2.72 -17.53
C ASP A 673 -27.02 -2.72 -16.62
N TYR A 674 -26.91 -3.69 -15.72
CA TYR A 674 -25.71 -3.89 -14.88
C TYR A 674 -24.43 -4.20 -15.67
N LEU A 675 -24.52 -4.50 -16.97
CA LEU A 675 -23.35 -4.65 -17.84
C LEU A 675 -22.90 -3.34 -18.48
N ASP A 676 -23.71 -2.28 -18.44
CA ASP A 676 -23.45 -1.05 -19.18
C ASP A 676 -22.20 -0.34 -18.68
N ALA A 677 -21.91 -0.37 -17.37
CA ALA A 677 -20.66 0.16 -16.82
C ALA A 677 -19.40 -0.46 -17.47
N TYR A 678 -19.44 -1.75 -17.79
CA TYR A 678 -18.33 -2.44 -18.46
C TYR A 678 -18.24 -2.07 -19.94
N LYS A 679 -19.39 -1.94 -20.61
CA LYS A 679 -19.43 -1.51 -22.01
C LYS A 679 -18.93 -0.08 -22.17
N PHE A 680 -19.33 0.82 -21.27
CA PHE A 680 -18.86 2.21 -21.24
C PHE A 680 -17.36 2.27 -20.99
N ALA A 681 -16.82 1.50 -20.03
CA ALA A 681 -15.38 1.47 -19.79
C ALA A 681 -14.57 1.03 -21.03
N VAL A 682 -15.05 0.02 -21.77
CA VAL A 682 -14.41 -0.42 -23.03
C VAL A 682 -14.54 0.66 -24.11
N ALA A 683 -15.74 1.25 -24.27
CA ALA A 683 -15.99 2.30 -25.25
C ALA A 683 -15.10 3.54 -24.99
N ASP A 684 -14.94 3.97 -23.74
CA ASP A 684 -14.05 5.08 -23.36
C ASP A 684 -12.58 4.78 -23.72
N ALA A 685 -12.14 3.55 -23.51
CA ALA A 685 -10.79 3.12 -23.88
C ALA A 685 -10.59 3.06 -25.41
N GLU A 686 -11.62 2.70 -26.18
CA GLU A 686 -11.61 2.72 -27.65
C GLU A 686 -11.64 4.15 -28.20
N MET A 687 -12.47 5.02 -27.62
CA MET A 687 -12.51 6.45 -27.93
C MET A 687 -11.12 7.07 -27.79
N HIS A 688 -10.44 6.82 -26.66
CA HIS A 688 -9.08 7.30 -26.44
C HIS A 688 -8.09 6.76 -27.49
N ALA A 689 -8.19 5.48 -27.86
CA ALA A 689 -7.34 4.87 -28.89
C ALA A 689 -7.51 5.53 -30.27
N ASN A 690 -8.71 6.04 -30.56
CA ASN A 690 -9.02 6.78 -31.78
C ASN A 690 -8.65 8.28 -31.68
N GLY A 691 -7.99 8.70 -30.59
CA GLY A 691 -7.65 10.10 -30.32
C GLY A 691 -8.85 10.96 -29.91
N GLN A 692 -9.97 10.33 -29.52
CA GLN A 692 -11.20 11.00 -29.11
C GLN A 692 -11.35 10.88 -27.58
N GLY A 693 -11.14 11.97 -26.86
CA GLY A 693 -11.35 12.00 -25.41
C GLY A 693 -10.14 11.62 -24.55
N PRO A 694 -10.26 11.81 -23.22
CA PRO A 694 -9.17 11.59 -22.28
C PRO A 694 -8.91 10.09 -22.03
N PRO A 695 -7.70 9.71 -21.63
CA PRO A 695 -7.41 8.33 -21.24
C PRO A 695 -8.18 7.95 -19.97
N ALA A 696 -8.68 6.72 -19.92
CA ALA A 696 -9.33 6.17 -18.73
C ALA A 696 -8.39 6.10 -17.51
N CYS A 697 -7.09 5.86 -17.74
CA CYS A 697 -6.05 5.94 -16.72
C CYS A 697 -4.83 6.68 -17.27
N VAL A 698 -4.45 7.79 -16.66
CA VAL A 698 -3.29 8.59 -17.09
C VAL A 698 -1.99 7.89 -16.69
N LEU A 699 -1.18 7.47 -17.67
CA LEU A 699 0.21 7.06 -17.43
C LEU A 699 1.13 8.29 -17.47
N CYS A 700 1.84 8.58 -16.37
CA CYS A 700 2.83 9.65 -16.32
C CYS A 700 4.25 9.09 -16.16
N THR A 701 5.07 9.36 -17.16
CA THR A 701 6.47 8.89 -17.26
C THR A 701 7.48 9.98 -16.86
N VAL A 702 7.00 11.19 -16.55
CA VAL A 702 7.83 12.32 -16.13
C VAL A 702 8.24 12.14 -14.65
N PRO A 703 9.55 12.17 -14.31
CA PRO A 703 9.99 12.04 -12.91
C PRO A 703 9.58 13.21 -12.02
N ASP A 704 8.99 12.91 -10.85
CA ASP A 704 8.63 13.86 -9.78
C ASP A 704 8.86 13.27 -8.37
N CYS A 705 9.97 12.58 -8.21
CA CYS A 705 10.38 11.97 -6.95
C CYS A 705 10.81 12.98 -5.87
N GLU A 706 10.76 14.29 -6.13
CA GLU A 706 11.24 15.31 -5.18
C GLU A 706 10.08 16.03 -4.47
N GLY A 707 8.85 15.91 -4.99
CA GLY A 707 7.68 16.55 -4.40
C GLY A 707 7.78 18.09 -4.47
N PRO A 708 6.89 18.81 -3.76
CA PRO A 708 6.83 20.26 -3.82
C PRO A 708 8.08 20.91 -3.23
N ALA A 709 8.55 21.97 -3.89
CA ALA A 709 9.77 22.68 -3.55
C ALA A 709 9.69 23.27 -2.13
N ARG A 710 10.27 22.57 -1.16
CA ARG A 710 10.56 23.14 0.16
C ARG A 710 12.01 23.60 0.23
N ARG A 711 12.21 24.65 1.01
CA ARG A 711 13.53 25.16 1.34
C ARG A 711 13.99 24.49 2.63
N GLY A 712 15.25 24.12 2.68
CA GLY A 712 15.89 23.65 3.90
C GLY A 712 16.46 24.83 4.66
N ASP A 713 17.32 24.51 5.62
CA ASP A 713 18.10 25.50 6.38
C ASP A 713 18.60 26.64 5.48
N GLU A 714 18.34 27.88 5.91
CA GLU A 714 18.80 29.12 5.26
C GLU A 714 18.36 29.28 3.80
N GLY A 715 17.29 28.61 3.38
CA GLY A 715 16.81 28.71 2.01
C GLY A 715 17.51 27.75 1.04
N ALA A 716 18.36 26.85 1.55
CA ALA A 716 18.98 25.80 0.75
C ALA A 716 17.92 25.06 -0.04
N ARG A 717 18.13 24.88 -1.35
CA ARG A 717 17.28 23.96 -2.12
C ARG A 717 17.47 22.59 -1.50
N LEU A 718 16.37 22.01 -1.01
CA LEU A 718 16.44 20.73 -0.31
C LEU A 718 17.10 19.67 -1.18
N ASP A 719 16.93 19.72 -2.50
CA ASP A 719 17.59 18.80 -3.45
C ASP A 719 17.82 19.41 -4.84
N GLY A 720 18.91 19.00 -5.48
CA GLY A 720 19.25 19.31 -6.87
C GLY A 720 19.32 18.06 -7.76
N ARG A 721 18.47 17.05 -7.53
CA ARG A 721 18.57 15.72 -8.17
C ARG A 721 17.42 15.34 -9.10
N GLY A 722 16.54 16.24 -9.50
CA GLY A 722 15.84 16.17 -10.78
C GLY A 722 14.31 16.28 -10.74
N GLY A 723 13.78 16.96 -11.78
CA GLY A 723 12.36 16.94 -12.14
C GLY A 723 11.75 18.27 -12.58
N MET A 724 12.48 19.40 -12.55
CA MET A 724 11.88 20.74 -12.69
C MET A 724 11.70 21.25 -14.13
N GLY A 725 11.45 20.36 -15.10
CA GLY A 725 11.25 20.80 -16.49
C GLY A 725 10.30 19.98 -17.34
N GLY A 726 9.92 18.77 -16.90
CA GLY A 726 8.97 17.96 -17.65
C GLY A 726 7.54 18.48 -17.48
N LYS A 727 6.83 18.64 -18.60
CA LYS A 727 5.39 18.94 -18.56
C LYS A 727 4.64 17.67 -18.19
N HIS A 728 4.11 17.62 -16.98
CA HIS A 728 3.23 16.52 -16.56
C HIS A 728 1.91 16.54 -17.34
N ARG A 729 1.30 15.37 -17.48
CA ARG A 729 -0.06 15.23 -18.00
C ARG A 729 -1.04 15.83 -16.99
N GLU A 730 -2.07 16.50 -17.51
CA GLU A 730 -3.13 17.04 -16.66
C GLU A 730 -3.81 15.91 -15.88
N GLY A 731 -4.11 16.18 -14.60
CA GLY A 731 -4.73 15.19 -13.72
C GLY A 731 -3.84 14.02 -13.29
N CYS A 732 -2.54 14.00 -13.61
CA CYS A 732 -1.68 12.89 -13.18
C CYS A 732 -1.41 12.91 -11.66
N GLY A 733 -1.08 11.74 -11.11
CA GLY A 733 -0.78 11.56 -9.69
C GLY A 733 0.36 12.44 -9.18
N HIS A 734 1.33 12.82 -10.01
CA HIS A 734 2.39 13.76 -9.62
C HIS A 734 1.86 15.16 -9.32
N LEU A 735 1.01 15.72 -10.20
CA LEU A 735 0.43 17.05 -9.99
C LEU A 735 -0.44 17.07 -8.74
N LEU A 736 -1.26 16.03 -8.56
CA LEU A 736 -2.06 15.84 -7.36
C LEU A 736 -1.15 15.73 -6.13
N GLY A 737 -0.06 14.96 -6.19
CA GLY A 737 0.93 14.89 -5.13
C GLY A 737 1.59 16.23 -4.80
N ARG A 738 1.88 17.08 -5.80
CA ARG A 738 2.41 18.43 -5.57
C ARG A 738 1.41 19.32 -4.86
N GLU A 739 0.13 19.19 -5.18
CA GLU A 739 -0.96 19.91 -4.51
C GLU A 739 -1.10 19.43 -3.05
N ILE A 740 -1.28 18.13 -2.86
CA ILE A 740 -1.48 17.50 -1.54
C ILE A 740 -0.30 17.79 -0.62
N TRP A 741 0.91 17.48 -1.06
CA TRP A 741 2.11 17.53 -0.23
C TRP A 741 2.76 18.93 -0.25
N GLY A 742 2.19 19.86 -1.02
CA GLY A 742 2.65 21.24 -1.13
C GLY A 742 2.07 22.13 -0.05
N TRP A 743 2.36 23.43 -0.16
CA TRP A 743 1.71 24.47 0.64
C TRP A 743 0.29 24.77 0.19
N ASN A 744 -0.12 24.32 -1.01
CA ASN A 744 -1.52 24.41 -1.45
C ASN A 744 -2.43 23.46 -0.66
N GLY A 745 -1.90 22.33 -0.18
CA GLY A 745 -2.61 21.39 0.68
C GLY A 745 -2.57 21.74 2.18
N VAL A 746 -2.14 22.96 2.54
CA VAL A 746 -2.07 23.50 3.91
C VAL A 746 -3.13 24.58 4.06
#